data_AF-A0A7Y5URZ0-F1
#
_entry.id   AF-A0A7Y5URZ0-F1
#
_cell.length_a   1.000
_cell.length_b   1.000
_cell.length_c   1.000
_cell.angle_alpha   90.00
_cell.angle_beta   90.00
_cell.angle_gamma   90.00
#
_symmetry.space_group_name_H-M   'P 1'
#
loop_
_entity.id
_entity.type
_entity.pdbx_description
1 polymer ?
#
loop_
_entity_poly.entity_id
_entity_poly.type
_entity_poly.pdbx_seq_one_letter_code
_entity_poly.pdbx_strand_id
1 'polypeptide(L)'
;MIVPLFFQAAAIAASEADFYKVDYLVPPKGERLEVGGFDFLPDGRMVCSTRRGQVWLIENPLAENAADAKFSLFAEGLHEGLGLEVVNGEIFVLQRGELSKLVDEDNDGTCDRIDTFSQGWGYSGHYHEFGFGLPRDAQGNFYASLNVSFSDQKWWHGRSVAPYRGWVLRIKPDGSWEPVASGARSPAGLGANSKGDIFYTDNQGDWMPACPIFHVKDGAFFGHPASLNWTPDYRDNGRTASDTDAPKVERARAAIWLPYDWSRSTGNLVEDTTGGKFGPFGGQMFVAEMTNGYVLRAGMEVVEGEYQGWVVPFRHKVGSNVRLRFAPDGTLFCGFTDRGWGGQPPGDGIGRLRWTGKKPFEIENVHLLTDGFEIRFTDTVSRAVANVFAAAEVKQYDYNYWWEYGSPLQHVTPRAVVSTALSEDQRTVTMRVHGLEAGMVARVKLVGVRAESGAELLHDEFAYTVNQLPGYPQKTAHVAKLVEQPEARESGNEGVLFLTHGDALAAWNGKGWQQSEVKLGEDKKQLVVNVDAKADDWGGAALNNLGGEAGDLVSRFEYGDIDFSVQFLLPEGGNSGIYLMGRYEVQLRDSSGVTQLAPGDCGGIYAGADAKKWPGSAPTFNTFRGAGRWHSLSGSFQAPRFDAQGKKIANAKFKRVMIDDTLLQEEVEVPTPTAGGYEGEVAHGPLRIQGDHGPVAIRGVRVKSRENVDERTDWVKLFDGATLDGWQISNEGKWVVENGEIVGRGNASHLFSPRGDYKDFEVRAKLRINGGGNSGLYFRTKFGPNWPEGYEAQINSTHADPVKTGSLYHYSLLKAQLIPQDTWFDYHVLCKDEPEGTRIQIRVNHVLVNEYLDKERKHAAGHIALQQHHEGSVIRAKDLEIRELR
;
A
#
# COMPACT_ATOMS: atom_id res chain seq x y z
N MET A 1 -6.89 67.42 -22.57
CA MET A 1 -6.84 66.82 -21.22
C MET A 1 -6.56 65.34 -21.43
N ILE A 2 -5.28 64.94 -21.34
CA ILE A 2 -4.82 63.57 -21.63
C ILE A 2 -4.87 62.80 -20.31
N VAL A 3 -5.74 61.80 -20.23
CA VAL A 3 -5.81 60.86 -19.11
C VAL A 3 -4.77 59.76 -19.37
N PRO A 4 -3.79 59.52 -18.49
CA PRO A 4 -2.86 58.43 -18.69
C PRO A 4 -3.55 57.10 -18.35
N LEU A 5 -3.58 56.17 -19.30
CA LEU A 5 -3.87 54.76 -19.04
C LEU A 5 -2.70 54.20 -18.22
N PHE A 6 -2.93 53.91 -16.95
CA PHE A 6 -2.03 53.05 -16.17
C PHE A 6 -2.22 51.61 -16.65
N PHE A 7 -1.24 51.07 -17.37
CA PHE A 7 -1.08 49.64 -17.50
C PHE A 7 -0.64 49.09 -16.13
N GLN A 8 -1.58 48.50 -15.38
CA GLN A 8 -1.24 47.62 -14.26
C GLN A 8 -0.64 46.35 -14.87
N ALA A 9 0.69 46.23 -14.85
CA ALA A 9 1.33 44.95 -15.08
C ALA A 9 0.84 43.98 -14.00
N ALA A 10 0.15 42.91 -14.39
CA ALA A 10 -0.18 41.83 -13.47
C ALA A 10 1.14 41.26 -12.94
N ALA A 11 1.40 41.43 -11.64
CA ALA A 11 2.55 40.81 -11.00
C ALA A 11 2.36 39.29 -11.10
N ILE A 12 3.37 38.61 -11.64
CA ILE A 12 3.42 37.14 -11.64
C ILE A 12 3.46 36.70 -10.18
N ALA A 13 2.55 35.81 -9.76
CA ALA A 13 2.53 35.27 -8.41
C ALA A 13 3.89 34.60 -8.11
N ALA A 14 4.48 34.90 -6.96
CA ALA A 14 5.75 34.33 -6.55
C ALA A 14 5.63 32.82 -6.38
N SER A 15 6.63 32.07 -6.83
CA SER A 15 6.71 30.63 -6.67
C SER A 15 7.62 30.25 -5.51
N GLU A 16 7.44 29.08 -4.93
CA GLU A 16 8.33 28.59 -3.86
C GLU A 16 9.81 28.56 -4.29
N ALA A 17 10.07 28.27 -5.57
CA ALA A 17 11.41 28.19 -6.14
C ALA A 17 12.14 29.56 -6.17
N ASP A 18 11.41 30.67 -6.06
CA ASP A 18 12.00 32.01 -5.93
C ASP A 18 12.69 32.19 -4.57
N PHE A 19 12.28 31.43 -3.57
CA PHE A 19 12.77 31.50 -2.18
C PHE A 19 13.63 30.30 -1.80
N TYR A 20 13.29 29.10 -2.27
CA TYR A 20 14.00 27.86 -1.97
C TYR A 20 14.24 27.04 -3.25
N LYS A 21 15.48 27.09 -3.73
CA LYS A 21 15.90 26.32 -4.91
C LYS A 21 16.15 24.87 -4.52
N VAL A 22 15.79 23.97 -5.42
CA VAL A 22 16.08 22.53 -5.29
C VAL A 22 17.09 22.15 -6.35
N ASP A 23 18.19 21.52 -5.94
CA ASP A 23 19.17 20.91 -6.84
C ASP A 23 19.57 19.52 -6.35
N TYR A 24 20.03 18.67 -7.28
CA TYR A 24 20.22 17.24 -7.08
C TYR A 24 21.67 16.88 -7.26
N LEU A 25 22.26 16.18 -6.28
CA LEU A 25 23.60 15.63 -6.43
C LEU A 25 23.59 14.53 -7.50
N VAL A 26 24.70 14.38 -8.22
CA VAL A 26 24.82 13.42 -9.31
C VAL A 26 25.61 12.20 -8.84
N PRO A 27 24.95 11.07 -8.52
CA PRO A 27 25.66 9.84 -8.16
C PRO A 27 26.46 9.26 -9.34
N PRO A 28 27.39 8.33 -9.09
CA PRO A 28 28.09 7.61 -10.15
C PRO A 28 27.11 6.93 -11.11
N LYS A 29 27.46 6.90 -12.39
CA LYS A 29 26.58 6.39 -13.45
C LYS A 29 26.18 4.94 -13.17
N GLY A 30 24.88 4.68 -13.09
CA GLY A 30 24.30 3.35 -12.87
C GLY A 30 23.99 3.03 -11.40
N GLU A 31 24.45 3.86 -10.47
CA GLU A 31 24.12 3.71 -9.05
C GLU A 31 22.72 4.27 -8.75
N ARG A 32 21.97 3.51 -7.94
CA ARG A 32 20.72 3.99 -7.31
C ARG A 32 20.96 4.22 -5.83
N LEU A 33 20.83 5.46 -5.40
CA LEU A 33 21.03 5.86 -4.00
C LEU A 33 19.70 5.87 -3.27
N GLU A 34 19.24 4.70 -2.81
CA GLU A 34 18.08 4.61 -1.93
C GLU A 34 18.48 5.06 -0.52
N VAL A 35 18.35 6.35 -0.23
CA VAL A 35 18.93 6.96 0.98
C VAL A 35 18.23 6.48 2.24
N GLY A 36 19.00 5.94 3.18
CA GLY A 36 18.52 5.48 4.48
C GLY A 36 18.89 6.41 5.63
N GLY A 37 19.96 7.20 5.52
CA GLY A 37 20.38 8.20 6.49
C GLY A 37 21.62 8.94 6.02
N PHE A 38 21.85 10.17 6.50
CA PHE A 38 23.08 10.91 6.21
C PHE A 38 23.38 11.97 7.28
N ASP A 39 24.67 12.26 7.42
CA ASP A 39 25.20 13.28 8.32
C ASP A 39 26.57 13.78 7.83
N PHE A 40 27.17 14.73 8.55
CA PHE A 40 28.43 15.37 8.15
C PHE A 40 29.59 15.03 9.09
N LEU A 41 30.74 14.73 8.50
CA LEU A 41 32.03 14.66 9.19
C LEU A 41 32.51 16.07 9.59
N PRO A 42 33.37 16.19 10.61
CA PRO A 42 33.93 17.47 11.04
C PRO A 42 34.69 18.23 9.94
N ASP A 43 35.19 17.53 8.93
CA ASP A 43 35.90 18.10 7.77
C ASP A 43 34.96 18.60 6.65
N GLY A 44 33.65 18.44 6.82
CA GLY A 44 32.63 18.89 5.87
C GLY A 44 32.22 17.88 4.81
N ARG A 45 32.84 16.69 4.76
CA ARG A 45 32.35 15.58 3.93
C ARG A 45 31.02 15.07 4.47
N MET A 46 30.13 14.64 3.58
CA MET A 46 28.88 13.98 3.97
C MET A 46 29.07 12.46 3.95
N VAL A 47 28.44 11.77 4.89
CA VAL A 47 28.35 10.31 4.94
C VAL A 47 26.89 9.93 4.71
N CYS A 48 26.62 8.97 3.81
CA CYS A 48 25.26 8.57 3.45
C CYS A 48 25.11 7.05 3.45
N SER A 49 24.25 6.50 4.31
CA SER A 49 23.84 5.10 4.28
C SER A 49 22.69 4.88 3.31
N THR A 50 22.60 3.69 2.73
CA THR A 50 21.55 3.32 1.79
C THR A 50 20.82 2.05 2.21
N ARG A 51 19.58 1.91 1.71
CA ARG A 51 18.80 0.65 1.82
C ARG A 51 19.53 -0.52 1.17
N ARG A 52 20.40 -0.27 0.19
CA ARG A 52 21.17 -1.31 -0.51
C ARG A 52 22.37 -1.82 0.29
N GLY A 53 22.50 -1.40 1.56
CA GLY A 53 23.54 -1.89 2.46
C GLY A 53 24.91 -1.24 2.26
N GLN A 54 24.93 -0.06 1.64
CA GLN A 54 26.14 0.69 1.35
C GLN A 54 26.21 1.96 2.20
N VAL A 55 27.43 2.44 2.44
CA VAL A 55 27.73 3.77 2.96
C VAL A 55 28.64 4.49 1.99
N TRP A 56 28.29 5.72 1.65
CA TRP A 56 29.01 6.57 0.71
C TRP A 56 29.62 7.76 1.44
N LEU A 57 30.87 8.08 1.13
CA LEU A 57 31.49 9.36 1.43
C LEU A 57 31.27 10.31 0.25
N ILE A 58 30.84 11.53 0.55
CA ILE A 58 30.50 12.55 -0.43
C ILE A 58 31.33 13.79 -0.15
N GLU A 59 32.27 14.08 -1.05
CA GLU A 59 33.09 15.29 -1.02
C GLU A 59 32.37 16.46 -1.70
N ASN A 60 32.61 17.67 -1.21
CA ASN A 60 32.02 18.91 -1.72
C ASN A 60 30.47 18.87 -1.87
N PRO A 61 29.71 18.33 -0.89
CA PRO A 61 28.25 18.24 -1.01
C PRO A 61 27.58 19.62 -1.10
N LEU A 62 28.29 20.68 -0.73
CA LEU A 62 27.87 22.09 -0.76
C LEU A 62 28.40 22.89 -1.96
N ALA A 63 29.08 22.26 -2.93
CA ALA A 63 29.57 22.95 -4.12
C ALA A 63 28.44 23.68 -4.87
N GLU A 64 28.70 24.84 -5.47
CA GLU A 64 27.67 25.63 -6.16
C GLU A 64 26.93 24.84 -7.26
N ASN A 65 27.69 24.07 -8.04
CA ASN A 65 27.16 23.08 -8.98
C ASN A 65 27.06 21.72 -8.28
N ALA A 66 25.86 21.17 -8.20
CA ALA A 66 25.60 19.89 -7.53
C ALA A 66 26.32 18.69 -8.19
N ALA A 67 26.72 18.81 -9.47
CA ALA A 67 27.50 17.80 -10.17
C ALA A 67 28.98 17.73 -9.74
N ASP A 68 29.47 18.72 -8.98
CA ASP A 68 30.86 18.74 -8.50
C ASP A 68 31.06 17.93 -7.21
N ALA A 69 29.96 17.43 -6.62
CA ALA A 69 30.02 16.49 -5.50
C ALA A 69 30.61 15.15 -5.97
N LYS A 70 31.55 14.60 -5.21
CA LYS A 70 32.23 13.34 -5.54
C LYS A 70 31.84 12.25 -4.57
N PHE A 71 31.46 11.10 -5.10
CA PHE A 71 31.01 9.96 -4.33
C PHE A 71 32.09 8.87 -4.32
N SER A 72 32.43 8.39 -3.12
CA SER A 72 33.32 7.25 -2.90
C SER A 72 32.59 6.24 -2.01
N LEU A 73 32.63 4.96 -2.39
CA LEU A 73 32.07 3.90 -1.55
C LEU A 73 32.96 3.73 -0.31
N PHE A 74 32.38 3.92 0.87
CA PHE A 74 33.08 3.81 2.15
C PHE A 74 32.91 2.42 2.76
N ALA A 75 31.69 1.89 2.76
CA ALA A 75 31.39 0.56 3.28
C ALA A 75 30.29 -0.12 2.48
N GLU A 76 30.27 -1.46 2.50
CA GLU A 76 29.18 -2.28 1.97
C GLU A 76 28.94 -3.52 2.85
N GLY A 77 27.83 -4.21 2.63
CA GLY A 77 27.47 -5.44 3.37
C GLY A 77 26.56 -5.21 4.59
N LEU A 78 26.03 -4.01 4.77
CA LEU A 78 25.08 -3.69 5.84
C LEU A 78 23.67 -4.20 5.50
N HIS A 79 22.90 -4.60 6.50
CA HIS A 79 21.51 -5.04 6.37
C HIS A 79 20.53 -3.86 6.41
N GLU A 80 20.46 -3.12 5.29
CA GLU A 80 19.67 -1.90 5.09
C GLU A 80 19.94 -0.81 6.15
N GLY A 81 20.89 0.09 5.88
CA GLY A 81 21.26 1.16 6.82
C GLY A 81 20.26 2.33 6.78
N LEU A 82 19.27 2.33 7.67
CA LEU A 82 18.09 3.22 7.65
C LEU A 82 18.09 4.32 8.74
N GLY A 83 19.23 4.47 9.42
CA GLY A 83 19.59 5.62 10.23
C GLY A 83 21.11 5.78 10.25
N LEU A 84 21.60 7.02 10.22
CA LEU A 84 23.03 7.34 10.29
C LEU A 84 23.22 8.59 11.13
N GLU A 85 24.22 8.60 11.99
CA GLU A 85 24.67 9.77 12.75
C GLU A 85 26.20 9.74 12.88
N VAL A 86 26.83 10.91 12.78
CA VAL A 86 28.27 11.09 13.04
C VAL A 86 28.46 11.65 14.45
N VAL A 87 29.21 10.95 15.29
CA VAL A 87 29.49 11.36 16.67
C VAL A 87 30.98 11.50 16.87
N ASN A 88 31.46 12.73 17.10
CA ASN A 88 32.89 13.02 17.29
C ASN A 88 33.78 12.48 16.13
N GLY A 89 33.26 12.49 14.90
CA GLY A 89 33.94 11.95 13.71
C GLY A 89 33.72 10.45 13.49
N GLU A 90 33.09 9.73 14.41
CA GLU A 90 32.79 8.30 14.30
C GLU A 90 31.44 8.08 13.62
N ILE A 91 31.35 7.11 12.71
CA ILE A 91 30.16 6.84 11.91
C ILE A 91 29.35 5.71 12.55
N PHE A 92 28.09 5.98 12.89
CA PHE A 92 27.15 4.99 13.40
C PHE A 92 26.02 4.77 12.40
N VAL A 93 25.68 3.50 12.12
CA VAL A 93 24.62 3.12 11.19
C VAL A 93 23.66 2.15 11.84
N LEU A 94 22.37 2.50 11.84
CA LEU A 94 21.30 1.63 12.29
C LEU A 94 20.86 0.69 11.16
N GLN A 95 20.99 -0.60 11.41
CA GLN A 95 20.50 -1.67 10.58
C GLN A 95 19.22 -2.28 11.17
N ARG A 96 18.60 -3.23 10.47
CA ARG A 96 17.38 -3.90 10.97
C ARG A 96 17.55 -4.58 12.33
N GLY A 97 18.72 -5.15 12.61
CA GLY A 97 18.99 -5.98 13.80
C GLY A 97 20.03 -5.42 14.79
N GLU A 98 20.77 -4.38 14.40
CA GLU A 98 21.87 -3.83 15.20
C GLU A 98 22.14 -2.35 14.89
N LEU A 99 22.81 -1.68 15.83
CA LEU A 99 23.50 -0.41 15.60
C LEU A 99 24.99 -0.72 15.47
N SER A 100 25.60 -0.29 14.37
CA SER A 100 27.00 -0.61 14.05
C SER A 100 27.83 0.66 13.99
N LYS A 101 29.08 0.55 14.43
CA LYS A 101 30.11 1.57 14.31
C LYS A 101 31.04 1.18 13.17
N LEU A 102 31.26 2.09 12.23
CA LEU A 102 32.15 1.89 11.09
C LEU A 102 33.49 2.57 11.39
N VAL A 103 34.58 1.84 11.16
CA VAL A 103 35.93 2.26 11.52
C VAL A 103 36.82 2.25 10.29
N ASP A 104 37.50 3.38 10.06
CA ASP A 104 38.59 3.59 9.12
C ASP A 104 39.87 3.74 9.97
N GLU A 105 40.70 2.70 10.00
CA GLU A 105 41.86 2.61 10.90
C GLU A 105 43.08 3.35 10.34
N ASP A 106 43.20 3.46 9.02
CA ASP A 106 44.34 4.09 8.35
C ASP A 106 44.03 5.46 7.71
N ASN A 107 42.76 5.91 7.78
CA ASN A 107 42.23 7.15 7.23
C ASN A 107 42.34 7.22 5.70
N ASP A 108 42.26 6.08 5.00
CA ASP A 108 42.29 6.05 3.54
C ASP A 108 40.93 6.40 2.89
N GLY A 109 39.87 6.57 3.69
CA GLY A 109 38.52 6.84 3.20
C GLY A 109 37.72 5.59 2.86
N THR A 110 38.10 4.43 3.41
CA THR A 110 37.42 3.15 3.32
C THR A 110 37.16 2.59 4.73
N CYS A 111 36.11 1.81 4.90
CA CYS A 111 35.80 1.14 6.16
C CYS A 111 36.58 -0.18 6.26
N ASP A 112 37.51 -0.27 7.21
CA ASP A 112 38.27 -1.48 7.52
C ASP A 112 37.48 -2.47 8.39
N ARG A 113 36.67 -1.94 9.31
CA ARG A 113 35.95 -2.75 10.31
C ARG A 113 34.57 -2.21 10.63
N ILE A 114 33.61 -3.12 10.73
CA ILE A 114 32.24 -2.85 11.20
C ILE A 114 32.07 -3.51 12.57
N ASP A 115 31.99 -2.69 13.61
CA ASP A 115 31.81 -3.13 14.99
C ASP A 115 30.33 -3.10 15.36
N THR A 116 29.76 -4.20 15.84
CA THR A 116 28.43 -4.20 16.45
C THR A 116 28.48 -3.41 17.76
N PHE A 117 27.92 -2.20 17.77
CA PHE A 117 27.87 -1.34 18.94
C PHE A 117 26.73 -1.74 19.90
N SER A 118 25.57 -2.10 19.34
CA SER A 118 24.43 -2.59 20.11
C SER A 118 23.56 -3.53 19.27
N GLN A 119 22.99 -4.56 19.90
CA GLN A 119 22.11 -5.53 19.26
C GLN A 119 21.17 -6.18 20.29
N GLY A 120 20.27 -7.06 19.84
CA GLY A 120 19.50 -7.95 20.73
C GLY A 120 17.99 -7.67 20.79
N TRP A 121 17.48 -6.69 20.04
CA TRP A 121 16.04 -6.38 19.98
C TRP A 121 15.23 -7.28 19.04
N GLY A 122 15.76 -8.43 18.60
CA GLY A 122 15.02 -9.46 17.85
C GLY A 122 14.73 -9.12 16.38
N TYR A 123 14.89 -10.07 15.47
CA TYR A 123 14.65 -9.90 14.03
C TYR A 123 14.25 -11.25 13.42
N SER A 124 13.16 -11.29 12.66
CA SER A 124 12.62 -12.54 12.10
C SER A 124 13.12 -12.87 10.69
N GLY A 125 13.78 -11.92 10.02
CA GLY A 125 14.06 -12.03 8.57
C GLY A 125 12.99 -11.38 7.69
N HIS A 126 11.87 -10.92 8.27
CA HIS A 126 10.79 -10.32 7.51
C HIS A 126 11.23 -9.01 6.86
N TYR A 127 10.89 -8.80 5.58
CA TYR A 127 11.40 -7.66 4.81
C TYR A 127 10.95 -6.32 5.41
N HIS A 128 9.73 -6.26 5.98
CA HIS A 128 9.18 -5.02 6.51
C HIS A 128 9.72 -4.60 7.90
N GLU A 129 10.56 -5.41 8.56
CA GLU A 129 11.08 -5.13 9.91
C GLU A 129 12.29 -4.16 9.90
N PHE A 130 12.07 -2.94 9.40
CA PHE A 130 13.05 -1.86 9.37
C PHE A 130 13.44 -1.37 10.78
N GLY A 131 14.65 -0.79 10.88
CA GLY A 131 15.11 -0.01 12.02
C GLY A 131 15.42 1.42 11.59
N PHE A 132 14.66 2.41 12.05
CA PHE A 132 14.81 3.82 11.66
C PHE A 132 15.41 4.66 12.80
N GLY A 133 16.18 5.68 12.46
CA GLY A 133 16.97 6.46 13.42
C GLY A 133 17.74 7.62 12.75
N LEU A 134 18.66 8.29 13.44
CA LEU A 134 19.23 7.95 14.75
C LEU A 134 19.43 9.23 15.61
N PRO A 135 18.37 9.98 15.93
CA PRO A 135 18.52 11.20 16.70
C PRO A 135 19.05 10.90 18.11
N ARG A 136 19.66 11.93 18.70
CA ARG A 136 20.28 11.84 20.03
C ARG A 136 19.66 12.83 21.00
N ASP A 137 19.50 12.40 22.25
CA ASP A 137 19.17 13.33 23.34
C ASP A 137 20.43 14.01 23.89
N ALA A 138 20.22 14.94 24.83
CA ALA A 138 21.30 15.69 25.47
C ALA A 138 22.24 14.84 26.32
N GLN A 139 21.83 13.62 26.71
CA GLN A 139 22.68 12.65 27.42
C GLN A 139 23.51 11.79 26.46
N GLY A 140 23.30 11.98 25.15
CA GLY A 140 24.00 11.28 24.10
C GLY A 140 23.42 9.91 23.78
N ASN A 141 22.24 9.56 24.30
CA ASN A 141 21.55 8.32 23.96
C ASN A 141 21.01 8.42 22.53
N PHE A 142 21.15 7.35 21.76
CA PHE A 142 20.54 7.21 20.45
C PHE A 142 19.10 6.69 20.58
N TYR A 143 18.24 7.08 19.65
CA TYR A 143 16.88 6.54 19.54
C TYR A 143 16.67 5.83 18.21
N ALA A 144 15.99 4.69 18.28
CA ALA A 144 15.65 3.86 17.13
C ALA A 144 14.18 3.46 17.20
N SER A 145 13.47 3.49 16.08
CA SER A 145 12.13 2.91 15.97
C SER A 145 12.18 1.61 15.16
N LEU A 146 11.41 0.62 15.60
CA LEU A 146 11.37 -0.71 15.00
C LEU A 146 10.02 -0.95 14.36
N ASN A 147 10.04 -1.25 13.07
CA ASN A 147 8.84 -1.46 12.27
C ASN A 147 8.18 -2.82 12.55
N VAL A 148 6.86 -2.90 12.37
CA VAL A 148 6.13 -4.18 12.35
C VAL A 148 6.33 -4.92 11.03
N SER A 149 6.01 -6.22 11.03
CA SER A 149 5.95 -7.08 9.85
C SER A 149 4.58 -7.01 9.16
N PHE A 150 4.52 -7.30 7.86
CA PHE A 150 3.30 -7.30 7.05
C PHE A 150 3.24 -8.55 6.17
N SER A 151 2.18 -9.35 6.30
CA SER A 151 2.02 -10.62 5.58
C SER A 151 0.97 -10.53 4.46
N ASP A 152 1.13 -11.30 3.39
CA ASP A 152 0.31 -11.25 2.16
C ASP A 152 -1.21 -11.39 2.36
N GLN A 153 -1.70 -11.95 3.47
CA GLN A 153 -3.15 -12.15 3.68
C GLN A 153 -3.91 -10.83 3.79
N LYS A 154 -3.25 -9.87 4.43
CA LYS A 154 -3.66 -8.49 4.63
C LYS A 154 -2.37 -7.69 4.62
N TRP A 155 -1.89 -7.35 3.43
CA TRP A 155 -0.57 -6.72 3.22
C TRP A 155 -0.36 -5.43 4.04
N TRP A 156 -1.44 -4.87 4.59
CA TRP A 156 -1.42 -3.68 5.42
C TRP A 156 -1.47 -3.93 6.93
N HIS A 157 -1.74 -5.15 7.38
CA HIS A 157 -2.00 -5.49 8.79
C HIS A 157 -0.72 -5.81 9.56
N GLY A 158 -0.38 -4.96 10.52
CA GLY A 158 0.90 -5.00 11.22
C GLY A 158 1.00 -6.11 12.25
N ARG A 159 2.10 -6.89 12.23
CA ARG A 159 2.37 -7.93 13.22
C ARG A 159 3.75 -7.79 13.84
N SER A 160 3.84 -8.06 15.14
CA SER A 160 5.09 -8.06 15.90
C SER A 160 5.56 -9.49 16.13
N VAL A 161 6.11 -10.12 15.08
CA VAL A 161 6.49 -11.55 15.08
C VAL A 161 7.86 -11.82 15.70
N ALA A 162 8.69 -10.78 15.84
CA ALA A 162 9.94 -10.78 16.59
C ALA A 162 9.85 -9.81 17.77
N PRO A 163 10.67 -10.00 18.82
CA PRO A 163 10.72 -9.10 19.98
C PRO A 163 10.76 -7.63 19.58
N TYR A 164 10.05 -6.80 20.33
CA TYR A 164 10.12 -5.34 20.24
C TYR A 164 9.82 -4.71 18.87
N ARG A 165 9.24 -5.44 17.91
CA ARG A 165 8.72 -4.83 16.68
C ARG A 165 7.48 -3.99 16.99
N GLY A 166 7.41 -2.77 16.44
CA GLY A 166 6.43 -1.75 16.82
C GLY A 166 6.80 -0.97 18.10
N TRP A 167 8.10 -0.87 18.43
CA TRP A 167 8.61 -0.12 19.59
C TRP A 167 9.61 0.97 19.19
N VAL A 168 9.76 1.95 20.07
CA VAL A 168 10.90 2.89 20.09
C VAL A 168 11.86 2.47 21.20
N LEU A 169 13.15 2.41 20.88
CA LEU A 169 14.24 2.04 21.77
C LEU A 169 15.12 3.25 22.08
N ARG A 170 15.74 3.22 23.27
CA ARG A 170 16.82 4.10 23.69
C ARG A 170 18.09 3.28 23.84
N ILE A 171 19.14 3.64 23.12
CA ILE A 171 20.46 3.00 23.14
C ILE A 171 21.44 3.96 23.82
N LYS A 172 22.01 3.55 24.94
CA LYS A 172 22.90 4.35 25.78
C LYS A 172 24.31 4.43 25.18
N PRO A 173 25.13 5.43 25.57
CA PRO A 173 26.51 5.58 25.09
C PRO A 173 27.43 4.38 25.38
N ASP A 174 27.06 3.49 26.30
CA ASP A 174 27.80 2.25 26.61
C ASP A 174 27.38 1.04 25.75
N GLY A 175 26.44 1.23 24.81
CA GLY A 175 25.90 0.19 23.94
C GLY A 175 24.76 -0.63 24.56
N SER A 176 24.41 -0.40 25.83
CA SER A 176 23.20 -0.99 26.42
C SER A 176 21.94 -0.29 25.90
N TRP A 177 20.80 -1.00 25.86
CA TRP A 177 19.55 -0.41 25.35
C TRP A 177 18.34 -0.84 26.18
N GLU A 178 17.26 -0.07 26.05
CA GLU A 178 15.97 -0.36 26.68
C GLU A 178 14.78 0.08 25.80
N PRO A 179 13.66 -0.66 25.83
CA PRO A 179 12.44 -0.23 25.15
C PRO A 179 11.81 0.95 25.90
N VAL A 180 11.45 2.01 25.18
CA VAL A 180 10.93 3.26 25.75
C VAL A 180 9.43 3.36 25.57
N ALA A 181 8.94 3.13 24.36
CA ALA A 181 7.53 3.29 24.02
C ALA A 181 7.10 2.23 23.00
N SER A 182 5.83 1.87 23.04
CA SER A 182 5.21 0.85 22.18
C SER A 182 4.08 1.46 21.35
N GLY A 183 3.48 0.65 20.48
CA GLY A 183 2.32 1.06 19.69
C GLY A 183 2.65 1.73 18.36
N ALA A 184 3.90 1.66 17.90
CA ALA A 184 4.25 2.09 16.56
C ALA A 184 3.84 1.04 15.52
N ARG A 185 3.49 1.51 14.32
CA ARG A 185 3.17 0.66 13.16
C ARG A 185 4.36 0.62 12.19
N SER A 186 4.50 1.66 11.37
CA SER A 186 5.57 1.87 10.40
C SER A 186 6.26 3.21 10.62
N PRO A 187 7.08 3.31 11.68
CA PRO A 187 7.62 4.56 12.18
C PRO A 187 8.83 5.07 11.39
N ALA A 188 8.64 5.45 10.12
CA ALA A 188 9.70 5.72 9.16
C ALA A 188 10.63 6.91 9.48
N GLY A 189 10.33 7.71 10.50
CA GLY A 189 11.12 8.88 10.87
C GLY A 189 11.19 9.14 12.37
N LEU A 190 12.37 9.57 12.83
CA LEU A 190 12.56 10.17 14.14
C LEU A 190 13.31 11.50 14.02
N GLY A 191 13.13 12.37 15.01
CA GLY A 191 13.83 13.65 15.10
C GLY A 191 13.87 14.14 16.53
N ALA A 192 14.72 15.12 16.79
CA ALA A 192 14.81 15.79 18.08
C ALA A 192 14.62 17.29 17.90
N ASN A 193 14.14 17.95 18.95
CA ASN A 193 14.23 19.41 19.06
C ASN A 193 15.43 19.83 19.92
N SER A 194 15.70 21.12 19.95
CA SER A 194 16.76 21.79 20.69
C SER A 194 16.61 21.71 22.20
N LYS A 195 15.43 21.30 22.70
CA LYS A 195 15.17 21.02 24.12
C LYS A 195 15.56 19.59 24.51
N GLY A 196 15.86 18.74 23.53
CA GLY A 196 16.19 17.33 23.74
C GLY A 196 14.96 16.39 23.73
N ASP A 197 13.79 16.88 23.37
CA ASP A 197 12.60 16.04 23.23
C ASP A 197 12.68 15.24 21.91
N ILE A 198 12.30 13.96 21.98
CA ILE A 198 12.33 13.06 20.83
C ILE A 198 10.92 12.92 20.24
N PHE A 199 10.83 13.05 18.93
CA PHE A 199 9.62 12.85 18.17
C PHE A 199 9.80 11.73 17.16
N TYR A 200 8.70 11.07 16.83
CA TYR A 200 8.68 10.14 15.71
C TYR A 200 7.43 10.34 14.85
N THR A 201 7.54 9.94 13.59
CA THR A 201 6.46 9.93 12.61
C THR A 201 6.04 8.49 12.32
N ASP A 202 4.76 8.27 12.08
CA ASP A 202 4.23 6.97 11.67
C ASP A 202 3.57 7.06 10.29
N ASN A 203 3.42 5.93 9.61
CA ASN A 203 2.73 5.86 8.33
C ASN A 203 1.33 5.28 8.53
N GLN A 204 0.36 5.89 7.82
CA GLN A 204 -1.05 5.50 7.91
C GLN A 204 -1.25 3.99 7.67
N GLY A 205 -2.26 3.41 8.31
CA GLY A 205 -2.72 2.06 8.07
C GLY A 205 -3.64 1.52 9.16
N ASP A 206 -3.59 0.22 9.45
CA ASP A 206 -4.37 -0.36 10.53
C ASP A 206 -4.02 0.30 11.87
N TRP A 207 -5.02 0.64 12.66
CA TRP A 207 -4.88 1.35 13.93
C TRP A 207 -4.18 2.73 13.84
N MET A 208 -3.82 3.18 12.63
CA MET A 208 -3.07 4.41 12.36
C MET A 208 -3.83 5.24 11.31
N PRO A 209 -4.79 6.10 11.73
CA PRO A 209 -5.80 6.66 10.82
C PRO A 209 -5.25 7.54 9.70
N ALA A 210 -4.21 8.30 9.99
CA ALA A 210 -3.45 9.16 9.09
C ALA A 210 -2.00 9.19 9.58
N CYS A 211 -1.10 9.92 8.92
CA CYS A 211 0.27 10.05 9.40
C CYS A 211 0.35 11.03 10.59
N PRO A 212 0.88 10.62 11.76
CA PRO A 212 1.05 11.49 12.92
C PRO A 212 2.52 11.88 13.15
N ILE A 213 2.71 12.90 14.00
CA ILE A 213 3.94 13.17 14.74
C ILE A 213 3.64 12.96 16.22
N PHE A 214 4.34 12.05 16.88
CA PHE A 214 4.20 11.77 18.31
C PHE A 214 5.43 12.27 19.08
N HIS A 215 5.20 12.75 20.31
CA HIS A 215 6.27 12.91 21.29
C HIS A 215 6.54 11.58 21.99
N VAL A 216 7.80 11.14 22.01
CA VAL A 216 8.23 9.89 22.63
C VAL A 216 8.43 10.11 24.13
N LYS A 217 7.64 9.41 24.95
CA LYS A 217 7.76 9.39 26.43
C LYS A 217 7.93 7.96 26.91
N ASP A 218 8.70 7.75 27.97
CA ASP A 218 8.83 6.46 28.65
C ASP A 218 7.44 5.90 29.02
N GLY A 219 7.15 4.68 28.59
CA GLY A 219 5.89 3.97 28.81
C GLY A 219 4.73 4.35 27.89
N ALA A 220 4.91 5.25 26.92
CA ALA A 220 3.85 5.64 26.00
C ALA A 220 3.40 4.48 25.09
N PHE A 221 2.11 4.45 24.76
CA PHE A 221 1.51 3.54 23.78
C PHE A 221 0.85 4.35 22.65
N PHE A 222 1.39 4.30 21.43
CA PHE A 222 0.97 5.18 20.34
C PHE A 222 -0.31 4.73 19.61
N GLY A 223 -0.75 3.49 19.82
CA GLY A 223 -2.06 3.00 19.35
C GLY A 223 -2.02 1.66 18.62
N HIS A 224 -0.92 1.24 18.02
CA HIS A 224 -0.90 -0.02 17.29
C HIS A 224 -0.77 -1.26 18.21
N PRO A 225 -1.72 -2.21 18.23
CA PRO A 225 -1.79 -3.24 19.25
C PRO A 225 -0.68 -4.30 19.14
N ALA A 226 -0.11 -4.56 17.97
CA ALA A 226 0.83 -5.68 17.76
C ALA A 226 2.03 -5.70 18.72
N SER A 227 2.57 -4.52 19.05
CA SER A 227 3.71 -4.36 19.95
C SER A 227 3.42 -4.85 21.38
N LEU A 228 2.14 -4.90 21.78
CA LEU A 228 1.71 -5.34 23.11
C LEU A 228 2.12 -6.78 23.41
N ASN A 229 2.25 -7.63 22.38
CA ASN A 229 2.71 -9.02 22.50
C ASN A 229 4.03 -9.16 23.29
N TRP A 230 4.86 -8.11 23.30
CA TRP A 230 6.16 -8.10 23.95
C TRP A 230 6.21 -7.30 25.25
N THR A 231 5.06 -6.82 25.72
CA THR A 231 4.93 -6.30 27.09
C THR A 231 4.98 -7.45 28.10
N PRO A 232 5.43 -7.22 29.34
CA PRO A 232 5.41 -8.24 30.38
C PRO A 232 4.01 -8.86 30.58
N ASP A 233 2.94 -8.05 30.59
CA ASP A 233 1.56 -8.55 30.76
C ASP A 233 1.17 -9.55 29.68
N TYR A 234 1.43 -9.27 28.41
CA TYR A 234 1.05 -10.19 27.34
C TYR A 234 1.97 -11.42 27.29
N ARG A 235 3.27 -11.19 27.30
CA ARG A 235 4.28 -12.24 27.17
C ARG A 235 4.20 -13.24 28.32
N ASP A 236 4.16 -12.75 29.56
CA ASP A 236 4.22 -13.61 30.75
C ASP A 236 2.90 -14.38 30.98
N ASN A 237 1.80 -13.92 30.36
CA ASN A 237 0.49 -14.58 30.40
C ASN A 237 0.09 -15.28 29.09
N GLY A 238 0.97 -15.36 28.09
CA GLY A 238 0.70 -16.01 26.80
C GLY A 238 -0.45 -15.37 26.00
N ARG A 239 -0.67 -14.06 26.14
CA ARG A 239 -1.71 -13.33 25.39
C ARG A 239 -1.17 -12.87 24.04
N THR A 240 -2.07 -12.79 23.07
CA THR A 240 -1.82 -12.17 21.77
C THR A 240 -2.75 -10.98 21.61
N ALA A 241 -2.23 -9.88 21.09
CA ALA A 241 -3.00 -8.70 20.74
C ALA A 241 -4.06 -9.05 19.68
N SER A 242 -5.27 -8.53 19.85
CA SER A 242 -6.34 -8.73 18.87
C SER A 242 -6.02 -7.96 17.60
N ASP A 243 -6.32 -8.58 16.46
CA ASP A 243 -6.19 -7.93 15.15
C ASP A 243 -7.31 -6.89 14.96
N THR A 244 -8.47 -7.08 15.59
CA THR A 244 -9.69 -6.30 15.33
C THR A 244 -10.23 -5.55 16.54
N ASP A 245 -9.95 -6.02 17.77
CA ASP A 245 -10.43 -5.36 18.97
C ASP A 245 -9.46 -4.30 19.45
N ALA A 246 -10.00 -3.14 19.84
CA ALA A 246 -9.18 -2.06 20.37
C ALA A 246 -8.47 -2.49 21.67
N PRO A 247 -7.17 -2.19 21.81
CA PRO A 247 -6.43 -2.49 23.03
C PRO A 247 -6.98 -1.68 24.21
N LYS A 248 -7.01 -2.30 25.38
CA LYS A 248 -7.42 -1.66 26.65
C LYS A 248 -6.23 -0.97 27.33
N VAL A 249 -5.48 -0.19 26.57
CA VAL A 249 -4.29 0.55 27.01
C VAL A 249 -4.49 2.02 26.67
N GLU A 250 -4.18 2.92 27.59
CA GLU A 250 -4.28 4.37 27.34
C GLU A 250 -3.33 4.78 26.23
N ARG A 251 -3.87 5.46 25.22
CA ARG A 251 -3.09 5.87 24.05
C ARG A 251 -2.43 7.22 24.28
N ALA A 252 -1.25 7.42 23.72
CA ALA A 252 -0.65 8.73 23.59
C ALA A 252 -1.43 9.58 22.57
N ARG A 253 -1.42 10.91 22.74
CA ARG A 253 -1.93 11.86 21.76
C ARG A 253 -0.82 12.20 20.78
N ALA A 254 -1.12 12.20 19.47
CA ALA A 254 -0.20 12.75 18.48
C ALA A 254 -0.09 14.25 18.70
N ALA A 255 1.13 14.79 18.66
CA ALA A 255 1.36 16.23 18.67
C ALA A 255 0.74 16.87 17.43
N ILE A 256 0.91 16.24 16.26
CA ILE A 256 0.35 16.73 15.01
C ILE A 256 -0.21 15.55 14.22
N TRP A 257 -1.44 15.65 13.75
CA TRP A 257 -1.98 14.83 12.68
C TRP A 257 -1.78 15.54 11.34
N LEU A 258 -1.08 14.88 10.43
CA LEU A 258 -0.85 15.40 9.08
C LEU A 258 -2.10 15.11 8.22
N PRO A 259 -2.65 16.12 7.52
CA PRO A 259 -3.73 15.88 6.58
C PRO A 259 -3.35 14.83 5.52
N TYR A 260 -4.28 13.90 5.26
CA TYR A 260 -4.06 12.76 4.36
C TYR A 260 -3.61 13.17 2.96
N ASP A 261 -4.15 14.27 2.44
CA ASP A 261 -3.78 14.82 1.13
C ASP A 261 -2.38 15.42 1.11
N TRP A 262 -1.81 15.78 2.27
CA TRP A 262 -0.46 16.31 2.40
C TRP A 262 0.58 15.25 2.69
N SER A 263 0.23 14.18 3.42
CA SER A 263 1.16 13.08 3.71
C SER A 263 0.47 11.72 3.86
N ARG A 264 1.00 10.73 3.14
CA ARG A 264 0.59 9.32 3.23
C ARG A 264 1.73 8.39 3.66
N SER A 265 2.97 8.87 3.56
CA SER A 265 4.19 8.21 4.02
C SER A 265 5.18 9.27 4.47
N THR A 266 5.13 9.61 5.75
CA THR A 266 5.98 10.61 6.38
C THR A 266 7.35 10.01 6.74
N GLY A 267 8.42 10.72 6.42
CA GLY A 267 9.78 10.39 6.83
C GLY A 267 10.20 11.11 8.12
N ASN A 268 11.50 11.35 8.29
CA ASN A 268 12.02 12.01 9.50
C ASN A 268 11.67 13.51 9.57
N LEU A 269 12.08 14.13 10.67
CA LEU A 269 11.90 15.55 10.92
C LEU A 269 13.15 16.15 11.57
N VAL A 270 13.42 17.41 11.26
CA VAL A 270 14.57 18.16 11.79
C VAL A 270 14.14 19.58 12.17
N GLU A 271 14.63 20.07 13.30
CA GLU A 271 14.43 21.47 13.68
C GLU A 271 15.40 22.39 12.93
N ASP A 272 14.93 23.57 12.51
CA ASP A 272 15.82 24.63 12.02
C ASP A 272 16.56 25.29 13.19
N THR A 273 17.76 24.79 13.46
CA THR A 273 18.72 25.37 14.40
C THR A 273 19.79 26.21 13.70
N THR A 274 19.57 26.60 12.44
CA THR A 274 20.61 27.20 11.58
C THR A 274 20.94 28.65 11.92
N GLY A 275 20.16 29.28 12.81
CA GLY A 275 20.35 30.68 13.22
C GLY A 275 19.98 31.68 12.12
N GLY A 276 18.97 31.36 11.30
CA GLY A 276 18.47 32.22 10.22
C GLY A 276 19.16 32.02 8.87
N LYS A 277 20.09 31.07 8.75
CA LYS A 277 20.74 30.72 7.48
C LYS A 277 19.79 30.03 6.50
N PHE A 278 18.72 29.41 6.99
CA PHE A 278 17.65 28.82 6.19
C PHE A 278 16.40 29.69 6.09
N GLY A 279 16.54 31.01 6.30
CA GLY A 279 15.42 31.94 6.25
C GLY A 279 14.75 32.18 7.61
N PRO A 280 13.50 32.67 7.65
CA PRO A 280 12.90 33.24 8.85
C PRO A 280 12.25 32.23 9.81
N PHE A 281 12.49 30.92 9.64
CA PHE A 281 11.70 29.85 10.27
C PHE A 281 12.43 29.11 11.40
N GLY A 282 13.43 29.76 12.02
CA GLY A 282 14.21 29.16 13.11
C GLY A 282 13.34 28.64 14.26
N GLY A 283 13.72 27.47 14.79
CA GLY A 283 13.01 26.77 15.87
C GLY A 283 11.77 25.98 15.43
N GLN A 284 11.50 25.90 14.12
CA GLN A 284 10.39 25.11 13.58
C GLN A 284 10.89 23.78 13.03
N MET A 285 9.99 22.80 12.94
CA MET A 285 10.29 21.47 12.42
C MET A 285 10.04 21.41 10.91
N PHE A 286 10.96 20.82 10.17
CA PHE A 286 10.80 20.44 8.78
C PHE A 286 10.64 18.94 8.70
N VAL A 287 9.65 18.46 7.94
CA VAL A 287 9.22 17.06 7.91
C VAL A 287 9.33 16.52 6.49
N ALA A 288 9.98 15.36 6.34
CA ALA A 288 10.13 14.69 5.06
C ALA A 288 8.80 14.03 4.66
N GLU A 289 8.44 14.13 3.38
CA GLU A 289 7.24 13.49 2.86
C GLU A 289 7.50 12.80 1.52
N MET A 290 7.21 11.50 1.46
CA MET A 290 7.62 10.65 0.36
C MET A 290 6.59 10.59 -0.77
N THR A 291 5.30 10.51 -0.46
CA THR A 291 4.28 10.12 -1.44
C THR A 291 3.97 11.25 -2.43
N ASN A 292 3.88 12.48 -1.93
CA ASN A 292 3.68 13.68 -2.74
C ASN A 292 5.00 14.38 -3.09
N GLY A 293 6.08 13.99 -2.42
CA GLY A 293 7.43 14.46 -2.65
C GLY A 293 7.64 15.89 -2.15
N TYR A 294 7.16 16.14 -0.93
CA TYR A 294 7.17 17.45 -0.28
C TYR A 294 8.22 17.54 0.82
N VAL A 295 8.51 18.78 1.20
CA VAL A 295 8.92 19.12 2.56
C VAL A 295 7.74 19.85 3.21
N LEU A 296 7.34 19.42 4.39
CA LEU A 296 6.36 20.12 5.23
C LEU A 296 7.08 20.93 6.31
N ARG A 297 6.43 21.98 6.81
CA ARG A 297 6.90 22.77 7.95
C ARG A 297 5.87 22.76 9.06
N ALA A 298 6.31 22.59 10.29
CA ALA A 298 5.46 22.46 11.45
C ALA A 298 5.97 23.31 12.61
N GLY A 299 5.04 23.98 13.29
CA GLY A 299 5.28 24.66 14.55
C GLY A 299 4.63 23.89 15.70
N MET A 300 5.35 23.75 16.80
CA MET A 300 4.91 23.01 17.99
C MET A 300 4.78 23.92 19.20
N GLU A 301 3.78 23.68 20.02
CA GLU A 301 3.61 24.30 21.33
C GLU A 301 3.15 23.27 22.37
N VAL A 302 3.30 23.61 23.65
CA VAL A 302 2.83 22.80 24.78
C VAL A 302 1.68 23.54 25.44
N VAL A 303 0.48 22.94 25.39
CA VAL A 303 -0.75 23.50 25.97
C VAL A 303 -1.21 22.57 27.08
N GLU A 304 -1.27 23.08 28.32
CA GLU A 304 -1.66 22.30 29.50
C GLU A 304 -0.86 20.98 29.65
N GLY A 305 0.43 20.99 29.31
CA GLY A 305 1.33 19.84 29.40
C GLY A 305 1.29 18.87 28.21
N GLU A 306 0.43 19.12 27.21
CA GLU A 306 0.31 18.31 26.00
C GLU A 306 1.00 19.00 24.82
N TYR A 307 1.83 18.24 24.10
CA TYR A 307 2.36 18.69 22.82
C TYR A 307 1.25 18.75 21.79
N GLN A 308 1.19 19.85 21.06
CA GLN A 308 0.31 20.02 19.91
C GLN A 308 0.87 21.06 18.94
N GLY A 309 0.29 21.20 17.75
CA GLY A 309 0.82 22.17 16.80
C GLY A 309 0.15 22.22 15.45
N TRP A 310 0.75 23.03 14.58
CA TRP A 310 0.28 23.28 13.23
C TRP A 310 1.29 22.81 12.18
N VAL A 311 0.78 22.51 10.99
CA VAL A 311 1.56 22.09 9.83
C VAL A 311 1.08 22.79 8.56
N VAL A 312 2.01 23.03 7.64
CA VAL A 312 1.78 23.60 6.31
C VAL A 312 2.73 22.93 5.30
N PRO A 313 2.34 22.72 4.03
CA PRO A 313 3.29 22.44 2.96
C PRO A 313 4.34 23.56 2.88
N PHE A 314 5.59 23.23 2.59
CA PHE A 314 6.68 24.21 2.54
C PHE A 314 7.37 24.26 1.18
N ARG A 315 7.70 23.08 0.64
CA ARG A 315 8.28 22.97 -0.70
C ARG A 315 7.72 21.75 -1.41
N HIS A 316 7.04 21.99 -2.52
CA HIS A 316 6.54 20.95 -3.41
C HIS A 316 7.62 20.53 -4.42
N LYS A 317 7.48 19.34 -5.02
CA LYS A 317 8.36 18.86 -6.12
C LYS A 317 9.83 18.75 -5.70
N VAL A 318 10.08 18.13 -4.56
CA VAL A 318 11.43 17.85 -4.06
C VAL A 318 11.90 16.45 -4.49
N GLY A 319 11.00 15.47 -4.55
CA GLY A 319 11.32 14.05 -4.77
C GLY A 319 10.79 13.19 -3.64
N SER A 320 10.87 11.86 -3.74
CA SER A 320 10.33 10.89 -2.76
C SER A 320 11.08 10.94 -1.43
N ASN A 321 10.87 12.01 -0.67
CA ASN A 321 11.70 12.44 0.43
C ASN A 321 11.37 11.72 1.74
N VAL A 322 12.35 11.05 2.31
CA VAL A 322 12.24 10.32 3.57
C VAL A 322 13.23 10.78 4.63
N ARG A 323 14.26 11.53 4.24
CA ARG A 323 15.37 11.94 5.10
C ARG A 323 15.70 13.41 4.92
N LEU A 324 15.77 14.13 6.02
CA LEU A 324 16.16 15.52 6.11
C LEU A 324 17.36 15.66 7.07
N ARG A 325 18.31 16.53 6.71
CA ARG A 325 19.39 16.99 7.59
C ARG A 325 19.81 18.40 7.19
N PHE A 326 19.98 19.28 8.15
CA PHE A 326 20.61 20.57 7.91
C PHE A 326 22.13 20.42 7.83
N ALA A 327 22.74 21.08 6.86
CA ALA A 327 24.18 21.25 6.78
C ALA A 327 24.64 22.48 7.59
N PRO A 328 25.94 22.59 7.93
CA PRO A 328 26.46 23.72 8.72
C PRO A 328 26.23 25.12 8.12
N ASP A 329 26.08 25.22 6.80
CA ASP A 329 25.79 26.48 6.09
C ASP A 329 24.29 26.84 6.08
N GLY A 330 23.43 25.96 6.59
CA GLY A 330 21.98 26.12 6.61
C GLY A 330 21.24 25.45 5.45
N THR A 331 21.94 24.85 4.49
CA THR A 331 21.33 24.08 3.40
C THR A 331 20.59 22.85 3.97
N LEU A 332 19.34 22.62 3.54
CA LEU A 332 18.56 21.46 3.96
C LEU A 332 18.70 20.33 2.92
N PHE A 333 19.37 19.25 3.28
CA PHE A 333 19.49 18.07 2.42
C PHE A 333 18.26 17.16 2.53
N CYS A 334 17.90 16.53 1.42
CA CYS A 334 16.76 15.64 1.25
C CYS A 334 17.23 14.31 0.63
N GLY A 335 16.96 13.19 1.28
CA GLY A 335 17.27 11.85 0.79
C GLY A 335 16.04 11.13 0.28
N PHE A 336 16.19 10.46 -0.87
CA PHE A 336 15.08 9.87 -1.58
C PHE A 336 15.07 8.35 -1.57
N THR A 337 13.87 7.79 -1.43
CA THR A 337 13.54 6.40 -1.78
C THR A 337 12.05 6.32 -2.09
N ASP A 338 11.66 5.64 -3.15
CA ASP A 338 10.27 5.29 -3.48
C ASP A 338 9.97 3.80 -3.23
N ARG A 339 10.99 3.05 -2.78
CA ARG A 339 10.89 1.62 -2.46
C ARG A 339 9.98 1.40 -1.26
N GLY A 340 8.88 0.67 -1.48
CA GLY A 340 7.94 0.25 -0.45
C GLY A 340 6.52 0.77 -0.68
N TRP A 341 6.34 2.09 -0.79
CA TRP A 341 5.01 2.72 -0.92
C TRP A 341 4.82 3.52 -2.23
N GLY A 342 5.88 3.68 -3.03
CA GLY A 342 5.91 4.57 -4.19
C GLY A 342 5.98 6.05 -3.81
N GLY A 343 6.26 6.92 -4.78
CA GLY A 343 6.36 8.36 -4.56
C GLY A 343 6.55 9.15 -5.86
N GLN A 344 6.98 10.41 -5.73
CA GLN A 344 7.27 11.28 -6.88
C GLN A 344 8.74 11.22 -7.29
N PRO A 345 9.06 11.34 -8.59
CA PRO A 345 10.45 11.46 -9.03
C PRO A 345 11.09 12.77 -8.51
N PRO A 346 12.40 12.77 -8.20
CA PRO A 346 13.28 11.60 -8.17
C PRO A 346 12.90 10.61 -7.05
N GLY A 347 12.90 9.31 -7.39
CA GLY A 347 12.57 8.21 -6.48
C GLY A 347 13.77 7.70 -5.68
N ASP A 348 14.98 8.12 -6.04
CA ASP A 348 16.23 7.82 -5.34
C ASP A 348 17.22 8.98 -5.55
N GLY A 349 18.29 9.04 -4.75
CA GLY A 349 19.28 10.11 -4.79
C GLY A 349 19.20 11.08 -3.61
N ILE A 350 19.98 12.16 -3.73
CA ILE A 350 20.08 13.22 -2.74
C ILE A 350 19.78 14.56 -3.41
N GLY A 351 18.79 15.27 -2.91
CA GLY A 351 18.52 16.67 -3.23
C GLY A 351 18.94 17.58 -2.10
N ARG A 352 18.99 18.89 -2.37
CA ARG A 352 19.18 19.91 -1.34
C ARG A 352 18.33 21.13 -1.65
N LEU A 353 17.80 21.74 -0.59
CA LEU A 353 17.05 22.98 -0.62
C LEU A 353 17.96 24.10 -0.16
N ARG A 354 18.15 25.11 -1.02
CA ARG A 354 18.96 26.29 -0.74
C ARG A 354 18.09 27.54 -0.68
N TRP A 355 18.14 28.23 0.45
CA TRP A 355 17.50 29.53 0.58
C TRP A 355 18.17 30.55 -0.33
N THR A 356 17.40 31.32 -1.09
CA THR A 356 17.93 32.30 -2.05
C THR A 356 18.33 33.63 -1.41
N GLY A 357 18.16 33.76 -0.09
CA GLY A 357 18.28 35.02 0.64
C GLY A 357 17.04 35.92 0.54
N LYS A 358 16.04 35.54 -0.25
CA LYS A 358 14.76 36.26 -0.36
C LYS A 358 13.79 35.78 0.70
N LYS A 359 13.18 36.70 1.45
CA LYS A 359 12.15 36.37 2.44
C LYS A 359 10.77 36.29 1.74
N PRO A 360 10.06 35.14 1.80
CA PRO A 360 8.68 35.05 1.29
C PRO A 360 7.71 35.80 2.19
N PHE A 361 6.58 36.25 1.64
CA PHE A 361 5.40 36.60 2.46
C PHE A 361 4.63 35.31 2.76
N GLU A 362 4.67 34.89 4.03
CA GLU A 362 4.32 33.54 4.47
C GLU A 362 3.76 33.56 5.90
N ILE A 363 3.03 32.52 6.29
CA ILE A 363 2.69 32.26 7.70
C ILE A 363 3.99 32.01 8.48
N GLU A 364 4.36 32.92 9.36
CA GLU A 364 5.53 32.79 10.24
C GLU A 364 5.20 31.82 11.38
N ASN A 365 4.10 32.01 12.10
CA ASN A 365 3.68 31.15 13.20
C ASN A 365 2.16 31.15 13.39
N VAL A 366 1.63 30.07 13.98
CA VAL A 366 0.25 29.99 14.45
C VAL A 366 0.27 29.60 15.93
N HIS A 367 -0.37 30.40 16.77
CA HIS A 367 -0.55 30.15 18.20
C HIS A 367 -2.03 29.94 18.51
N LEU A 368 -2.36 28.89 19.25
CA LEU A 368 -3.73 28.60 19.64
C LEU A 368 -4.19 29.47 20.81
N LEU A 369 -5.38 30.06 20.66
CA LEU A 369 -6.11 30.74 21.72
C LEU A 369 -7.23 29.86 22.27
N THR A 370 -7.85 30.29 23.37
CA THR A 370 -9.04 29.64 23.98
C THR A 370 -10.21 29.44 23.02
N ASP A 371 -10.30 30.28 21.99
CA ASP A 371 -11.43 30.42 21.08
C ASP A 371 -10.98 30.88 19.69
N GLY A 372 -9.78 30.49 19.24
CA GLY A 372 -9.26 30.94 17.95
C GLY A 372 -7.75 30.79 17.80
N PHE A 373 -7.15 31.65 16.97
CA PHE A 373 -5.73 31.62 16.65
C PHE A 373 -5.14 33.02 16.58
N GLU A 374 -3.87 33.15 16.95
CA GLU A 374 -3.00 34.25 16.50
C GLU A 374 -2.12 33.73 15.36
N ILE A 375 -2.24 34.37 14.19
CA ILE A 375 -1.47 34.00 13.00
C ILE A 375 -0.50 35.14 12.71
N ARG A 376 0.79 34.86 12.84
CA ARG A 376 1.88 35.79 12.54
C ARG A 376 2.38 35.56 11.13
N PHE A 377 2.72 36.63 10.41
CA PHE A 377 3.25 36.61 9.05
C PHE A 377 4.68 37.15 9.00
N THR A 378 5.46 36.65 8.05
CA THR A 378 6.86 37.04 7.83
C THR A 378 7.01 38.49 7.36
N ASP A 379 5.91 39.11 6.89
CA ASP A 379 5.85 40.51 6.48
C ASP A 379 4.55 41.22 6.84
N THR A 380 4.51 42.54 6.69
CA THR A 380 3.33 43.36 7.03
C THR A 380 2.18 43.08 6.06
N VAL A 381 1.04 42.65 6.60
CA VAL A 381 -0.22 42.45 5.89
C VAL A 381 -0.82 43.80 5.49
N SER A 382 -1.34 43.91 4.27
CA SER A 382 -1.95 45.16 3.82
C SER A 382 -3.26 45.47 4.54
N ARG A 383 -3.39 46.70 5.05
CA ARG A 383 -4.64 47.16 5.67
C ARG A 383 -5.82 47.17 4.69
N ALA A 384 -5.55 47.30 3.39
CA ALA A 384 -6.58 47.27 2.34
C ALA A 384 -7.33 45.93 2.28
N VAL A 385 -6.70 44.84 2.75
CA VAL A 385 -7.27 43.49 2.74
C VAL A 385 -7.47 42.93 4.15
N ALA A 386 -7.33 43.73 5.22
CA ALA A 386 -7.46 43.23 6.59
C ALA A 386 -8.82 42.57 6.89
N ASN A 387 -9.88 42.97 6.18
CA ASN A 387 -11.21 42.37 6.34
C ASN A 387 -11.33 40.97 5.70
N VAL A 388 -10.39 40.55 4.85
CA VAL A 388 -10.46 39.24 4.18
C VAL A 388 -10.33 38.06 5.15
N PHE A 389 -9.72 38.28 6.32
CA PHE A 389 -9.61 37.25 7.36
C PHE A 389 -10.98 36.80 7.88
N ALA A 390 -12.01 37.66 7.82
CA ALA A 390 -13.38 37.27 8.18
C ALA A 390 -13.99 36.26 7.19
N ALA A 391 -13.42 36.15 5.99
CA ALA A 391 -13.79 35.18 4.97
C ALA A 391 -12.92 33.91 5.00
N ALA A 392 -12.06 33.74 6.01
CA ALA A 392 -11.27 32.52 6.15
C ALA A 392 -12.19 31.30 6.34
N GLU A 393 -11.85 30.21 5.66
CA GLU A 393 -12.59 28.96 5.77
C GLU A 393 -11.99 28.13 6.90
N VAL A 394 -12.79 27.81 7.92
CA VAL A 394 -12.35 26.96 9.03
C VAL A 394 -13.22 25.71 9.08
N LYS A 395 -12.58 24.54 9.08
CA LYS A 395 -13.25 23.26 9.32
C LYS A 395 -12.52 22.47 10.38
N GLN A 396 -13.27 21.85 11.28
CA GLN A 396 -12.74 20.84 12.21
C GLN A 396 -13.14 19.45 11.79
N TYR A 397 -12.27 18.47 11.99
CA TYR A 397 -12.55 17.06 11.76
C TYR A 397 -11.76 16.18 12.72
N ASP A 398 -12.15 14.91 12.80
CA ASP A 398 -11.46 13.86 13.55
C ASP A 398 -11.32 12.59 12.69
N TYR A 399 -10.85 11.50 13.29
CA TYR A 399 -10.63 10.22 12.62
C TYR A 399 -11.19 9.06 13.44
N ASN A 400 -11.51 7.95 12.76
CA ASN A 400 -11.78 6.67 13.40
C ASN A 400 -10.47 5.99 13.81
N TYR A 401 -10.40 5.52 15.04
CA TYR A 401 -9.39 4.57 15.51
C TYR A 401 -9.97 3.16 15.47
N TRP A 402 -9.52 2.38 14.48
CA TRP A 402 -10.01 1.05 14.17
C TRP A 402 -8.92 0.20 13.52
N TRP A 403 -9.19 -1.09 13.31
CA TRP A 403 -8.24 -2.01 12.68
C TRP A 403 -8.12 -1.89 11.15
N GLU A 404 -9.00 -1.11 10.52
CA GLU A 404 -8.99 -0.93 9.07
C GLU A 404 -7.90 0.01 8.56
N TYR A 405 -7.54 -0.13 7.29
CA TYR A 405 -6.47 0.67 6.69
C TYR A 405 -6.82 2.16 6.60
N GLY A 406 -6.20 2.97 7.47
CA GLY A 406 -6.41 4.41 7.54
C GLY A 406 -7.84 4.80 7.92
N SER A 407 -8.13 6.09 7.97
CA SER A 407 -9.49 6.60 8.22
C SER A 407 -9.82 7.73 7.25
N PRO A 408 -11.02 7.75 6.66
CA PRO A 408 -11.56 8.99 6.09
C PRO A 408 -11.76 10.03 7.20
N LEU A 409 -11.82 11.31 6.81
CA LEU A 409 -12.18 12.39 7.74
C LEU A 409 -13.57 12.11 8.32
N GLN A 410 -13.71 12.29 9.62
CA GLN A 410 -14.96 12.11 10.37
C GLN A 410 -15.38 13.44 10.99
N HIS A 411 -16.68 13.55 11.26
CA HIS A 411 -17.30 14.72 11.90
C HIS A 411 -16.79 16.06 11.33
N VAL A 412 -16.73 16.16 9.99
CA VAL A 412 -16.27 17.38 9.32
C VAL A 412 -17.27 18.51 9.57
N THR A 413 -16.92 19.42 10.47
CA THR A 413 -17.78 20.53 10.90
C THR A 413 -17.17 21.89 10.51
N PRO A 414 -17.87 22.74 9.75
CA PRO A 414 -17.42 24.10 9.52
C PRO A 414 -17.50 24.92 10.82
N ARG A 415 -16.56 25.85 11.01
CA ARG A 415 -16.52 26.80 12.14
C ARG A 415 -16.55 28.23 11.63
N ALA A 416 -17.30 29.08 12.31
CA ALA A 416 -17.46 30.47 11.91
C ALA A 416 -16.37 31.35 12.55
N VAL A 417 -15.71 32.16 11.73
CA VAL A 417 -14.90 33.29 12.19
C VAL A 417 -15.85 34.38 12.69
N VAL A 418 -15.71 34.78 13.96
CA VAL A 418 -16.60 35.77 14.59
C VAL A 418 -16.00 37.16 14.66
N SER A 419 -14.68 37.24 14.78
CA SER A 419 -13.97 38.52 14.74
C SER A 419 -12.52 38.31 14.33
N THR A 420 -11.97 39.35 13.71
CA THR A 420 -10.56 39.42 13.35
C THR A 420 -10.00 40.77 13.77
N ALA A 421 -8.76 40.80 14.24
CA ALA A 421 -8.07 42.02 14.60
C ALA A 421 -6.62 41.93 14.10
N LEU A 422 -6.23 42.89 13.26
CA LEU A 422 -4.85 43.03 12.82
C LEU A 422 -4.08 43.86 13.85
N SER A 423 -2.90 43.36 14.26
CA SER A 423 -2.01 44.03 15.19
C SER A 423 -1.52 45.39 14.67
N GLU A 424 -1.01 46.23 15.58
CA GLU A 424 -0.47 47.56 15.22
C GLU A 424 0.70 47.47 14.22
N ASP A 425 1.58 46.47 14.41
CA ASP A 425 2.72 46.17 13.53
C ASP A 425 2.30 45.48 12.21
N GLN A 426 1.00 45.19 12.04
CA GLN A 426 0.40 44.57 10.86
C GLN A 426 0.97 43.19 10.51
N ARG A 427 1.61 42.52 11.46
CA ARG A 427 2.21 41.19 11.23
C ARG A 427 1.44 40.06 11.89
N THR A 428 0.47 40.36 12.73
CA THR A 428 -0.30 39.33 13.46
C THR A 428 -1.78 39.60 13.30
N VAL A 429 -2.54 38.59 12.89
CA VAL A 429 -4.00 38.61 12.99
C VAL A 429 -4.45 37.73 14.14
N THR A 430 -5.20 38.30 15.07
CA THR A 430 -5.99 37.54 16.02
C THR A 430 -7.31 37.19 15.34
N MET A 431 -7.60 35.90 15.19
CA MET A 431 -8.82 35.39 14.57
C MET A 431 -9.60 34.57 15.60
N ARG A 432 -10.78 35.05 15.99
CA ARG A 432 -11.68 34.34 16.92
C ARG A 432 -12.62 33.45 16.11
N VAL A 433 -12.71 32.19 16.53
CA VAL A 433 -13.46 31.12 15.87
C VAL A 433 -14.45 30.54 16.86
N HIS A 434 -15.74 30.69 16.58
CA HIS A 434 -16.78 30.18 17.47
C HIS A 434 -16.89 28.65 17.42
N GLY A 435 -16.95 28.03 18.59
CA GLY A 435 -17.17 26.60 18.74
C GLY A 435 -15.96 25.74 18.41
N LEU A 436 -14.73 26.27 18.58
CA LEU A 436 -13.52 25.46 18.47
C LEU A 436 -13.53 24.36 19.56
N GLU A 437 -13.28 23.11 19.17
CA GLU A 437 -13.29 21.96 20.07
C GLU A 437 -11.92 21.28 20.15
N ALA A 438 -11.55 20.82 21.34
CA ALA A 438 -10.41 19.92 21.55
C ALA A 438 -10.76 18.48 21.11
N GLY A 439 -9.72 17.69 20.79
CA GLY A 439 -9.87 16.36 20.20
C GLY A 439 -10.21 16.41 18.71
N MET A 440 -9.84 17.48 18.00
CA MET A 440 -10.10 17.68 16.57
C MET A 440 -8.87 18.30 15.87
N VAL A 441 -8.75 18.13 14.56
CA VAL A 441 -7.86 18.95 13.71
C VAL A 441 -8.66 20.11 13.16
N ALA A 442 -8.16 21.35 13.31
CA ALA A 442 -8.69 22.53 12.66
C ALA A 442 -7.89 22.86 11.39
N ARG A 443 -8.53 22.81 10.22
CA ARG A 443 -7.94 23.19 8.93
C ARG A 443 -8.48 24.55 8.53
N VAL A 444 -7.57 25.50 8.31
CA VAL A 444 -7.85 26.92 8.13
C VAL A 444 -7.25 27.38 6.81
N LYS A 445 -8.10 27.89 5.92
CA LYS A 445 -7.69 28.50 4.64
C LYS A 445 -7.91 30.00 4.65
N LEU A 446 -6.85 30.74 4.35
CA LEU A 446 -6.77 32.19 4.37
C LEU A 446 -6.90 32.75 2.95
N VAL A 447 -8.11 33.16 2.57
CA VAL A 447 -8.38 33.60 1.19
C VAL A 447 -8.00 35.07 1.00
N GLY A 448 -7.13 35.35 0.01
CA GLY A 448 -6.89 36.72 -0.48
C GLY A 448 -5.98 37.60 0.39
N VAL A 449 -5.22 37.01 1.31
CA VAL A 449 -4.24 37.73 2.14
C VAL A 449 -3.08 38.24 1.28
N ARG A 450 -2.74 39.53 1.44
CA ARG A 450 -1.63 40.19 0.73
C ARG A 450 -0.77 41.02 1.67
N ALA A 451 0.52 41.12 1.35
CA ALA A 451 1.43 42.05 2.00
C ALA A 451 1.18 43.49 1.52
N GLU A 452 1.69 44.48 2.26
CA GLU A 452 1.69 45.90 1.81
C GLU A 452 2.46 46.10 0.49
N SER A 453 3.42 45.23 0.18
CA SER A 453 4.11 45.22 -1.11
C SER A 453 3.25 44.72 -2.28
N GLY A 454 2.06 44.18 -2.00
CA GLY A 454 1.18 43.52 -2.96
C GLY A 454 1.44 42.02 -3.14
N ALA A 455 2.47 41.46 -2.50
CA ALA A 455 2.79 40.04 -2.57
C ALA A 455 1.66 39.17 -2.01
N GLU A 456 1.38 38.04 -2.67
CA GLU A 456 0.42 37.03 -2.22
C GLU A 456 1.04 36.13 -1.16
N LEU A 457 0.20 35.63 -0.25
CA LEU A 457 0.61 34.64 0.74
C LEU A 457 1.01 33.34 0.02
N LEU A 458 2.24 32.88 0.24
CA LEU A 458 2.80 31.77 -0.53
C LEU A 458 2.10 30.43 -0.24
N HIS A 459 1.86 30.12 1.04
CA HIS A 459 0.99 29.01 1.45
C HIS A 459 -0.17 29.53 2.28
N ASP A 460 -1.39 29.36 1.77
CA ASP A 460 -2.59 29.99 2.30
C ASP A 460 -3.42 29.09 3.23
N GLU A 461 -2.98 27.87 3.51
CA GLU A 461 -3.72 26.90 4.31
C GLU A 461 -2.83 26.21 5.35
N PHE A 462 -3.28 26.11 6.60
CA PHE A 462 -2.62 25.31 7.63
C PHE A 462 -3.61 24.34 8.30
N ALA A 463 -3.07 23.29 8.90
CA ALA A 463 -3.82 22.38 9.77
C ALA A 463 -3.23 22.41 11.18
N TYR A 464 -4.07 22.63 12.19
CA TYR A 464 -3.71 22.67 13.60
C TYR A 464 -4.35 21.49 14.34
N THR A 465 -3.57 20.68 15.03
CA THR A 465 -4.05 19.59 15.89
C THR A 465 -4.41 20.13 17.27
N VAL A 466 -5.69 20.18 17.63
CA VAL A 466 -6.16 20.74 18.91
C VAL A 466 -6.37 19.59 19.90
N ASN A 467 -5.33 19.19 20.64
CA ASN A 467 -5.48 18.19 21.70
C ASN A 467 -6.17 18.78 22.93
N GLN A 468 -5.81 20.01 23.29
CA GLN A 468 -6.35 20.76 24.42
C GLN A 468 -6.48 22.25 24.07
N LEU A 469 -7.54 22.89 24.60
CA LEU A 469 -7.70 24.35 24.54
C LEU A 469 -7.07 24.99 25.78
N PRO A 470 -6.33 26.11 25.65
CA PRO A 470 -5.73 26.80 26.79
C PRO A 470 -6.79 27.22 27.81
N GLY A 471 -6.53 27.03 29.12
CA GLY A 471 -7.42 27.49 30.19
C GLY A 471 -8.76 26.73 30.32
N TYR A 472 -9.00 25.68 29.53
CA TYR A 472 -10.13 24.77 29.70
C TYR A 472 -9.76 23.58 30.59
N PRO A 473 -10.72 22.97 31.31
CA PRO A 473 -10.49 21.70 31.99
C PRO A 473 -9.90 20.67 31.03
N GLN A 474 -8.94 19.88 31.52
CA GLN A 474 -8.28 18.85 30.73
C GLN A 474 -9.33 17.90 30.15
N LYS A 475 -9.41 17.80 28.82
CA LYS A 475 -10.26 16.83 28.14
C LYS A 475 -9.43 15.59 27.81
N THR A 476 -10.03 14.42 27.98
CA THR A 476 -9.43 13.14 27.60
C THR A 476 -9.61 12.80 26.12
N ALA A 477 -10.34 13.64 25.36
CA ALA A 477 -10.68 13.38 23.98
C ALA A 477 -9.42 13.22 23.09
N HIS A 478 -9.49 12.27 22.15
CA HIS A 478 -8.48 12.05 21.12
C HIS A 478 -9.03 12.50 19.78
N VAL A 479 -8.15 13.02 18.92
CA VAL A 479 -8.46 13.22 17.49
C VAL A 479 -8.75 11.90 16.78
N ALA A 480 -8.02 10.83 17.12
CA ALA A 480 -8.34 9.48 16.66
C ALA A 480 -9.31 8.82 17.66
N LYS A 481 -10.61 8.88 17.37
CA LYS A 481 -11.70 8.46 18.26
C LYS A 481 -11.95 6.96 18.19
N LEU A 482 -12.06 6.32 19.34
CA LEU A 482 -12.46 4.92 19.41
C LEU A 482 -13.90 4.78 18.90
N VAL A 483 -14.12 3.87 17.96
CA VAL A 483 -15.42 3.59 17.36
C VAL A 483 -15.76 2.10 17.44
N GLU A 484 -17.02 1.78 17.13
CA GLU A 484 -17.41 0.40 16.85
C GLU A 484 -16.60 -0.11 15.65
N GLN A 485 -16.09 -1.34 15.75
CA GLN A 485 -15.19 -1.88 14.75
C GLN A 485 -15.98 -2.18 13.47
N PRO A 486 -15.49 -1.72 12.31
CA PRO A 486 -16.18 -1.94 11.04
C PRO A 486 -16.10 -3.43 10.66
N GLU A 487 -17.04 -3.87 9.81
CA GLU A 487 -16.80 -5.07 9.02
C GLU A 487 -15.56 -4.86 8.13
N ALA A 488 -14.83 -5.94 7.87
CA ALA A 488 -13.63 -5.93 7.06
C ALA A 488 -13.85 -5.20 5.72
N ARG A 489 -13.10 -4.13 5.47
CA ARG A 489 -12.93 -3.61 4.11
C ARG A 489 -12.11 -4.61 3.31
N GLU A 490 -12.44 -4.63 2.03
CA GLU A 490 -12.09 -5.64 1.07
C GLU A 490 -10.59 -6.01 1.13
N SER A 491 -10.33 -7.31 1.25
CA SER A 491 -9.05 -7.97 1.54
C SER A 491 -7.93 -7.78 0.49
N GLY A 492 -8.05 -6.81 -0.42
CA GLY A 492 -7.22 -6.68 -1.62
C GLY A 492 -7.47 -7.79 -2.65
N ASN A 493 -8.36 -8.74 -2.36
CA ASN A 493 -8.69 -9.89 -3.21
C ASN A 493 -9.86 -9.62 -4.17
N GLU A 494 -10.34 -8.38 -4.23
CA GLU A 494 -11.29 -7.88 -5.24
C GLU A 494 -10.81 -8.21 -6.66
N GLY A 495 -11.68 -8.86 -7.44
CA GLY A 495 -11.35 -9.20 -8.81
C GLY A 495 -10.33 -10.34 -8.96
N VAL A 496 -9.97 -11.04 -7.88
CA VAL A 496 -8.99 -12.14 -7.89
C VAL A 496 -9.69 -13.50 -7.92
N LEU A 497 -9.21 -14.42 -8.76
CA LEU A 497 -9.59 -15.83 -8.76
C LEU A 497 -8.58 -16.66 -7.99
N PHE A 498 -9.09 -17.55 -7.14
CA PHE A 498 -8.33 -18.49 -6.32
C PHE A 498 -8.44 -19.88 -6.93
N LEU A 499 -7.32 -20.41 -7.44
CA LEU A 499 -7.34 -21.68 -8.19
C LEU A 499 -6.94 -22.89 -7.34
N THR A 500 -6.70 -22.68 -6.04
CA THR A 500 -6.22 -23.74 -5.12
C THR A 500 -7.07 -23.87 -3.85
N HIS A 501 -8.28 -23.30 -3.85
CA HIS A 501 -9.20 -23.31 -2.71
C HIS A 501 -10.39 -24.25 -2.95
N GLY A 502 -10.95 -24.78 -1.85
CA GLY A 502 -12.02 -25.79 -1.91
C GLY A 502 -11.53 -27.08 -2.58
N ASP A 503 -12.36 -27.67 -3.44
CA ASP A 503 -11.97 -28.78 -4.33
C ASP A 503 -11.12 -28.23 -5.48
N ALA A 504 -9.83 -28.01 -5.20
CA ALA A 504 -8.92 -27.31 -6.10
C ALA A 504 -8.76 -28.05 -7.44
N LEU A 505 -8.74 -29.40 -7.42
CA LEU A 505 -8.61 -30.22 -8.63
C LEU A 505 -9.73 -29.97 -9.64
N ALA A 506 -10.89 -29.45 -9.23
CA ALA A 506 -11.97 -29.08 -10.14
C ALA A 506 -11.65 -27.86 -11.03
N ALA A 507 -10.60 -27.09 -10.72
CA ALA A 507 -10.10 -25.99 -11.56
C ALA A 507 -8.99 -26.41 -12.55
N TRP A 508 -8.53 -27.66 -12.48
CA TRP A 508 -7.38 -28.13 -13.24
C TRP A 508 -7.63 -29.44 -13.97
N ASN A 509 -6.79 -29.72 -14.95
CA ASN A 509 -6.68 -31.00 -15.65
C ASN A 509 -5.22 -31.45 -15.52
N GLY A 510 -4.98 -32.63 -14.95
CA GLY A 510 -3.63 -33.18 -14.82
C GLY A 510 -3.65 -34.61 -14.28
N LYS A 511 -2.90 -35.52 -14.92
CA LYS A 511 -2.73 -36.90 -14.46
C LYS A 511 -1.65 -36.93 -13.37
N GLY A 512 -1.90 -37.62 -12.26
CA GLY A 512 -0.91 -37.83 -11.20
C GLY A 512 -0.80 -36.71 -10.16
N TRP A 513 -1.76 -35.78 -10.14
CA TRP A 513 -1.83 -34.70 -9.16
C TRP A 513 -2.84 -35.03 -8.06
N GLN A 514 -2.54 -34.60 -6.84
CA GLN A 514 -3.40 -34.74 -5.68
C GLN A 514 -3.42 -33.44 -4.86
N GLN A 515 -4.35 -33.35 -3.91
CA GLN A 515 -4.47 -32.23 -2.99
C GLN A 515 -4.14 -32.70 -1.56
N SER A 516 -2.95 -32.34 -1.08
CA SER A 516 -2.46 -32.69 0.26
C SER A 516 -1.30 -31.78 0.66
N GLU A 517 -1.11 -31.56 1.96
CA GLU A 517 0.12 -30.92 2.43
C GLU A 517 1.34 -31.83 2.20
N VAL A 518 2.49 -31.23 1.93
CA VAL A 518 3.73 -31.94 1.65
C VAL A 518 4.92 -31.34 2.41
N LYS A 519 5.96 -32.15 2.57
CA LYS A 519 7.27 -31.73 3.07
C LYS A 519 8.38 -32.42 2.28
N LEU A 520 9.61 -31.94 2.46
CA LEU A 520 10.79 -32.60 1.94
C LEU A 520 10.99 -33.97 2.62
N GLY A 521 11.25 -35.01 1.83
CA GLY A 521 11.61 -36.33 2.33
C GLY A 521 13.01 -36.37 2.94
N GLU A 522 13.30 -37.43 3.71
CA GLU A 522 14.62 -37.60 4.37
C GLU A 522 15.78 -37.67 3.36
N ASP A 523 15.53 -38.22 2.16
CA ASP A 523 16.51 -38.31 1.07
C ASP A 523 16.74 -36.98 0.34
N LYS A 524 15.98 -35.94 0.69
CA LYS A 524 15.93 -34.61 0.08
C LYS A 524 15.58 -34.56 -1.40
N LYS A 525 15.40 -35.69 -2.08
CA LYS A 525 15.14 -35.77 -3.52
C LYS A 525 13.67 -35.96 -3.85
N GLN A 526 12.85 -36.29 -2.86
CA GLN A 526 11.41 -36.48 -3.01
C GLN A 526 10.61 -35.57 -2.09
N LEU A 527 9.36 -35.33 -2.48
CA LEU A 527 8.35 -34.76 -1.60
C LEU A 527 7.50 -35.90 -1.03
N VAL A 528 7.09 -35.75 0.22
CA VAL A 528 6.22 -36.73 0.91
C VAL A 528 5.03 -36.01 1.53
N VAL A 529 3.89 -36.71 1.60
CA VAL A 529 2.68 -36.19 2.26
C VAL A 529 3.00 -35.85 3.72
N ASN A 530 2.62 -34.65 4.13
CA ASN A 530 2.77 -34.19 5.51
C ASN A 530 1.44 -34.32 6.25
N VAL A 531 1.20 -35.49 6.85
CA VAL A 531 -0.05 -35.79 7.57
C VAL A 531 -0.25 -34.96 8.84
N ASP A 532 0.83 -34.41 9.39
CA ASP A 532 0.82 -33.60 10.61
C ASP A 532 0.58 -32.10 10.33
N ALA A 533 0.68 -31.68 9.05
CA ALA A 533 0.41 -30.31 8.67
C ALA A 533 -1.10 -30.05 8.58
N LYS A 534 -1.52 -28.97 9.23
CA LYS A 534 -2.83 -28.37 8.95
C LYS A 534 -2.73 -27.61 7.64
N ALA A 535 -3.85 -27.46 6.93
CA ALA A 535 -3.95 -26.46 5.87
C ALA A 535 -3.47 -25.12 6.44
N ASP A 536 -2.68 -24.41 5.64
CA ASP A 536 -2.11 -23.13 6.06
C ASP A 536 -3.22 -22.09 6.33
N ASP A 537 -2.83 -20.92 6.83
CA ASP A 537 -3.74 -19.81 7.14
C ASP A 537 -4.60 -19.38 5.92
N TRP A 538 -4.32 -19.88 4.70
CA TRP A 538 -5.00 -19.53 3.46
C TRP A 538 -6.15 -20.49 3.09
N GLY A 539 -6.35 -21.57 3.84
CA GLY A 539 -7.58 -22.37 3.76
C GLY A 539 -7.63 -23.39 2.62
N GLY A 540 -6.52 -23.70 1.95
CA GLY A 540 -6.43 -24.75 0.92
C GLY A 540 -5.15 -25.58 1.02
N ALA A 541 -5.28 -26.91 0.96
CA ALA A 541 -4.11 -27.79 0.90
C ALA A 541 -3.37 -27.70 -0.45
N ALA A 542 -2.06 -27.96 -0.47
CA ALA A 542 -1.25 -27.88 -1.69
C ALA A 542 -1.67 -28.89 -2.79
N LEU A 543 -1.64 -28.44 -4.04
CA LEU A 543 -1.67 -29.32 -5.21
C LEU A 543 -0.25 -29.83 -5.46
N ASN A 544 -0.07 -31.14 -5.52
CA ASN A 544 1.26 -31.73 -5.65
C ASN A 544 1.27 -32.95 -6.56
N ASN A 545 2.43 -33.18 -7.18
CA ASN A 545 2.84 -34.48 -7.66
C ASN A 545 4.07 -34.93 -6.84
N LEU A 546 4.12 -36.20 -6.45
CA LEU A 546 5.21 -36.77 -5.63
C LEU A 546 6.26 -37.50 -6.49
N GLY A 547 6.35 -37.17 -7.78
CA GLY A 547 7.15 -37.91 -8.77
C GLY A 547 6.39 -39.04 -9.49
N GLY A 548 6.99 -39.62 -10.54
CA GLY A 548 6.40 -40.69 -11.38
C GLY A 548 5.99 -40.22 -12.80
N GLU A 549 5.10 -40.94 -13.47
CA GLU A 549 4.52 -40.55 -14.79
C GLU A 549 3.44 -39.45 -14.68
N ALA A 550 3.68 -38.43 -13.84
CA ALA A 550 2.79 -37.28 -13.73
C ALA A 550 2.86 -36.45 -15.02
N GLY A 551 1.71 -35.98 -15.48
CA GLY A 551 1.65 -35.02 -16.58
C GLY A 551 1.59 -33.59 -16.06
N ASP A 552 1.61 -32.63 -16.97
CA ASP A 552 1.40 -31.23 -16.64
C ASP A 552 0.02 -30.98 -16.00
N LEU A 553 -0.02 -30.00 -15.11
CA LEU A 553 -1.27 -29.49 -14.53
C LEU A 553 -1.70 -28.24 -15.30
N VAL A 554 -2.82 -28.32 -15.99
CA VAL A 554 -3.34 -27.26 -16.88
C VAL A 554 -4.63 -26.70 -16.30
N SER A 555 -4.74 -25.38 -16.16
CA SER A 555 -5.99 -24.77 -15.70
C SER A 555 -7.11 -25.01 -16.71
N ARG A 556 -8.34 -25.16 -16.23
CA ARG A 556 -9.53 -25.26 -17.11
C ARG A 556 -9.92 -23.93 -17.75
N PHE A 557 -9.36 -22.84 -17.24
CA PHE A 557 -9.64 -21.49 -17.69
C PHE A 557 -8.47 -20.95 -18.51
N GLU A 558 -8.78 -20.00 -19.38
CA GLU A 558 -7.81 -19.30 -20.22
C GLU A 558 -7.74 -17.82 -19.84
N TYR A 559 -6.56 -17.24 -20.03
CA TYR A 559 -6.23 -15.89 -19.61
C TYR A 559 -5.44 -15.17 -20.70
N GLY A 560 -5.66 -13.86 -20.85
CA GLY A 560 -4.78 -12.96 -21.57
C GLY A 560 -3.84 -12.22 -20.62
N ASP A 561 -4.11 -10.94 -20.38
CA ASP A 561 -3.34 -10.12 -19.44
C ASP A 561 -3.70 -10.42 -18.00
N ILE A 562 -2.71 -10.70 -17.17
CA ILE A 562 -2.92 -11.07 -15.77
C ILE A 562 -1.84 -10.54 -14.84
N ASP A 563 -2.23 -10.30 -13.59
CA ASP A 563 -1.32 -10.48 -12.47
C ASP A 563 -1.52 -11.88 -11.88
N PHE A 564 -0.43 -12.52 -11.47
CA PHE A 564 -0.47 -13.86 -10.91
C PHE A 564 0.40 -13.96 -9.66
N SER A 565 0.01 -14.84 -8.75
CA SER A 565 0.89 -15.34 -7.70
C SER A 565 0.72 -16.85 -7.52
N VAL A 566 1.80 -17.52 -7.16
CA VAL A 566 1.85 -18.96 -6.87
C VAL A 566 2.92 -19.19 -5.83
N GLN A 567 2.62 -20.00 -4.83
CA GLN A 567 3.65 -20.55 -3.97
C GLN A 567 4.08 -21.92 -4.50
N PHE A 568 5.37 -22.20 -4.45
CA PHE A 568 5.92 -23.47 -4.90
C PHE A 568 6.93 -24.04 -3.92
N LEU A 569 7.09 -25.36 -3.93
CA LEU A 569 8.06 -26.11 -3.15
C LEU A 569 8.69 -27.18 -4.03
N LEU A 570 10.02 -27.27 -4.00
CA LEU A 570 10.82 -28.21 -4.77
C LEU A 570 11.72 -29.06 -3.86
N PRO A 571 12.01 -30.33 -4.23
CA PRO A 571 13.08 -31.10 -3.63
C PRO A 571 14.47 -30.65 -4.13
N GLU A 572 15.52 -31.23 -3.57
CA GLU A 572 16.91 -30.99 -3.97
C GLU A 572 17.13 -31.44 -5.42
N GLY A 573 17.67 -30.53 -6.24
CA GLY A 573 17.80 -30.70 -7.69
C GLY A 573 16.48 -30.68 -8.46
N GLY A 574 15.37 -30.28 -7.82
CA GLY A 574 14.04 -30.24 -8.42
C GLY A 574 13.95 -29.28 -9.61
N ASN A 575 13.10 -29.64 -10.58
CA ASN A 575 12.86 -28.87 -11.80
C ASN A 575 11.36 -28.86 -12.15
N SER A 576 10.83 -27.69 -12.45
CA SER A 576 9.49 -27.42 -12.92
C SER A 576 9.46 -26.04 -13.59
N GLY A 577 8.28 -25.57 -13.94
CA GLY A 577 8.05 -24.27 -14.56
C GLY A 577 6.58 -23.90 -14.51
N ILE A 578 6.29 -22.60 -14.43
CA ILE A 578 4.95 -22.06 -14.67
C ILE A 578 4.91 -21.43 -16.05
N TYR A 579 4.01 -21.93 -16.88
CA TYR A 579 3.76 -21.43 -18.22
C TYR A 579 2.51 -20.55 -18.22
N LEU A 580 2.71 -19.29 -18.59
CA LEU A 580 1.65 -18.34 -18.85
C LEU A 580 1.10 -18.64 -20.25
N MET A 581 -0.22 -18.73 -20.38
CA MET A 581 -0.93 -19.14 -21.60
C MET A 581 -0.51 -20.52 -22.16
N GLY A 582 0.11 -21.38 -21.33
CA GLY A 582 0.72 -22.64 -21.73
C GLY A 582 1.96 -22.49 -22.62
N ARG A 583 2.52 -21.28 -22.71
CA ARG A 583 3.50 -20.89 -23.76
C ARG A 583 4.74 -20.19 -23.26
N TYR A 584 4.64 -19.41 -22.19
CA TYR A 584 5.74 -18.57 -21.73
C TYR A 584 6.14 -18.96 -20.32
N GLU A 585 7.30 -19.59 -20.19
CA GLU A 585 7.78 -20.19 -18.95
C GLU A 585 8.53 -19.19 -18.07
N VAL A 586 8.13 -19.14 -16.80
CA VAL A 586 9.01 -18.75 -15.69
C VAL A 586 9.51 -20.04 -15.03
N GLN A 587 10.84 -20.18 -14.95
CA GLN A 587 11.50 -21.38 -14.47
C GLN A 587 11.36 -21.54 -12.95
N LEU A 588 11.03 -22.76 -12.50
CA LEU A 588 11.06 -23.17 -11.10
C LEU A 588 12.13 -24.25 -10.93
N ARG A 589 13.31 -23.88 -10.42
CA ARG A 589 14.42 -24.83 -10.30
C ARG A 589 15.12 -24.68 -8.98
N ASP A 590 15.53 -25.79 -8.38
CA ASP A 590 16.53 -25.73 -7.31
C ASP A 590 17.84 -25.16 -7.86
N SER A 591 18.04 -23.88 -7.57
CA SER A 591 19.22 -23.11 -8.00
C SER A 591 20.18 -22.89 -6.85
N SER A 592 20.10 -23.69 -5.77
CA SER A 592 20.94 -23.55 -4.59
C SER A 592 22.43 -23.59 -4.97
N GLY A 593 23.17 -22.55 -4.59
CA GLY A 593 24.60 -22.46 -4.86
C GLY A 593 24.98 -22.04 -6.29
N VAL A 594 24.01 -21.75 -7.17
CA VAL A 594 24.30 -21.20 -8.50
C VAL A 594 24.73 -19.74 -8.38
N THR A 595 25.91 -19.42 -8.90
CA THR A 595 26.51 -18.08 -8.89
C THR A 595 26.54 -17.42 -10.29
N GLN A 596 26.47 -18.23 -11.35
CA GLN A 596 26.41 -17.79 -12.74
C GLN A 596 25.01 -18.11 -13.27
N LEU A 597 24.11 -17.13 -13.20
CA LEU A 597 22.70 -17.33 -13.50
C LEU A 597 22.43 -17.40 -15.00
N ALA A 598 21.54 -18.31 -15.37
CA ALA A 598 21.07 -18.56 -16.72
C ALA A 598 19.53 -18.52 -16.77
N PRO A 599 18.93 -18.42 -17.98
CA PRO A 599 17.47 -18.46 -18.14
C PRO A 599 16.78 -19.70 -17.57
N GLY A 600 17.54 -20.79 -17.37
CA GLY A 600 17.06 -22.05 -16.79
C GLY A 600 17.24 -22.15 -15.26
N ASP A 601 17.56 -21.05 -14.58
CA ASP A 601 17.58 -20.97 -13.11
C ASP A 601 16.30 -20.31 -12.58
N CYS A 602 16.03 -20.47 -11.28
CA CYS A 602 14.77 -20.07 -10.66
C CYS A 602 14.44 -18.58 -10.89
N GLY A 603 13.25 -18.31 -11.43
CA GLY A 603 12.80 -16.96 -11.78
C GLY A 603 13.34 -16.43 -13.11
N GLY A 604 14.11 -17.24 -13.85
CA GLY A 604 14.43 -17.00 -15.26
C GLY A 604 13.22 -17.12 -16.16
N ILE A 605 13.21 -16.37 -17.27
CA ILE A 605 12.26 -16.56 -18.36
C ILE A 605 12.95 -17.45 -19.40
N TYR A 606 12.41 -18.66 -19.60
CA TYR A 606 13.12 -19.69 -20.35
C TYR A 606 13.33 -19.31 -21.83
N ALA A 607 14.30 -19.98 -22.47
CA ALA A 607 14.63 -19.69 -23.86
C ALA A 607 13.47 -20.01 -24.81
N GLY A 608 13.44 -19.33 -25.96
CA GLY A 608 12.54 -19.67 -27.06
C GLY A 608 12.83 -21.08 -27.59
N ALA A 609 11.86 -21.70 -28.27
CA ALA A 609 12.06 -22.98 -28.96
C ALA A 609 13.26 -22.96 -29.95
N ASP A 610 13.56 -21.79 -30.52
CA ASP A 610 14.83 -21.49 -31.19
C ASP A 610 15.62 -20.47 -30.36
N ALA A 611 16.54 -20.97 -29.54
CA ALA A 611 17.36 -20.13 -28.65
C ALA A 611 18.23 -19.10 -29.41
N LYS A 612 18.45 -19.27 -30.72
CA LYS A 612 19.14 -18.25 -31.54
C LYS A 612 18.27 -17.04 -31.82
N LYS A 613 16.94 -17.22 -31.84
CA LYS A 613 15.97 -16.13 -32.00
C LYS A 613 15.66 -15.46 -30.68
N TRP A 614 15.57 -16.24 -29.60
CA TRP A 614 15.38 -15.72 -28.26
C TRP A 614 16.09 -16.61 -27.23
N PRO A 615 17.23 -16.18 -26.65
CA PRO A 615 18.03 -17.01 -25.75
C PRO A 615 17.41 -17.16 -24.34
N GLY A 616 16.32 -16.46 -24.04
CA GLY A 616 15.74 -16.37 -22.70
C GLY A 616 16.33 -15.21 -21.90
N SER A 617 15.84 -15.03 -20.67
CA SER A 617 16.31 -14.01 -19.72
C SER A 617 16.68 -14.66 -18.38
N ALA A 618 17.93 -14.51 -17.96
CA ALA A 618 18.38 -14.97 -16.65
C ALA A 618 17.80 -14.10 -15.52
N PRO A 619 17.55 -14.63 -14.32
CA PRO A 619 17.18 -13.82 -13.17
C PRO A 619 18.35 -12.92 -12.75
N THR A 620 18.05 -11.73 -12.23
CA THR A 620 19.07 -10.75 -11.82
C THR A 620 19.90 -11.18 -10.60
N PHE A 621 19.35 -12.03 -9.73
CA PHE A 621 20.05 -12.63 -8.59
C PHE A 621 19.35 -13.92 -8.16
N ASN A 622 20.08 -14.76 -7.42
CA ASN A 622 19.59 -16.04 -6.94
C ASN A 622 18.80 -15.86 -5.63
N THR A 623 17.49 -16.01 -5.69
CA THR A 623 16.59 -15.94 -4.52
C THR A 623 16.19 -17.29 -3.96
N PHE A 624 16.58 -18.39 -4.60
CA PHE A 624 16.16 -19.70 -4.15
C PHE A 624 16.85 -20.04 -2.82
N ARG A 625 16.05 -20.25 -1.77
CA ARG A 625 16.51 -20.37 -0.36
C ARG A 625 16.74 -21.82 0.07
N GLY A 626 16.71 -22.74 -0.88
CA GLY A 626 16.97 -24.16 -0.67
C GLY A 626 15.72 -25.04 -0.76
N ALA A 627 15.96 -26.30 -1.12
CA ALA A 627 14.94 -27.33 -1.23
C ALA A 627 14.11 -27.49 0.06
N GLY A 628 12.85 -27.88 -0.10
CA GLY A 628 11.92 -28.10 1.01
C GLY A 628 11.35 -26.84 1.65
N ARG A 629 11.69 -25.66 1.12
CA ARG A 629 11.10 -24.38 1.53
C ARG A 629 10.03 -23.95 0.53
N TRP A 630 8.96 -23.36 1.05
CA TRP A 630 7.97 -22.68 0.22
C TRP A 630 8.53 -21.34 -0.25
N HIS A 631 8.43 -21.12 -1.55
CA HIS A 631 8.78 -19.89 -2.23
C HIS A 631 7.53 -19.23 -2.79
N SER A 632 7.45 -17.90 -2.74
CA SER A 632 6.36 -17.13 -3.37
C SER A 632 6.85 -16.57 -4.71
N LEU A 633 6.25 -17.00 -5.82
CA LEU A 633 6.44 -16.40 -7.14
C LEU A 633 5.24 -15.52 -7.46
N SER A 634 5.49 -14.28 -7.87
CA SER A 634 4.45 -13.38 -8.37
C SER A 634 4.90 -12.58 -9.58
N GLY A 635 3.96 -12.09 -10.37
CA GLY A 635 4.30 -11.33 -11.56
C GLY A 635 3.11 -10.70 -12.27
N SER A 636 3.44 -9.89 -13.27
CA SER A 636 2.50 -9.23 -14.19
C SER A 636 2.85 -9.62 -15.61
N PHE A 637 1.88 -10.19 -16.32
CA PHE A 637 2.05 -10.73 -17.67
C PHE A 637 1.09 -10.05 -18.65
N GLN A 638 1.63 -9.69 -19.82
CA GLN A 638 0.89 -9.19 -20.97
C GLN A 638 0.91 -10.24 -22.08
N ALA A 639 -0.28 -10.64 -22.53
CA ALA A 639 -0.44 -11.54 -23.66
C ALA A 639 0.03 -10.91 -25.00
N PRO A 640 0.38 -11.71 -26.01
CA PRO A 640 0.61 -11.17 -27.35
C PRO A 640 -0.66 -10.51 -27.90
N ARG A 641 -0.50 -9.53 -28.80
CA ARG A 641 -1.63 -8.81 -29.42
C ARG A 641 -1.71 -9.14 -30.89
N PHE A 642 -2.94 -9.18 -31.41
CA PHE A 642 -3.24 -9.46 -32.81
C PHE A 642 -4.21 -8.40 -33.35
N ASP A 643 -4.09 -8.08 -34.63
CA ASP A 643 -5.08 -7.28 -35.34
C ASP A 643 -6.32 -8.10 -35.71
N ALA A 644 -7.32 -7.45 -36.31
CA ALA A 644 -8.57 -8.09 -36.71
C ALA A 644 -8.40 -9.19 -37.78
N GLN A 645 -7.24 -9.25 -38.45
CA GLN A 645 -6.89 -10.29 -39.42
C GLN A 645 -6.10 -11.43 -38.78
N GLY A 646 -5.86 -11.38 -37.46
CA GLY A 646 -5.10 -12.39 -36.72
C GLY A 646 -3.59 -12.24 -36.88
N LYS A 647 -3.09 -11.13 -37.45
CA LYS A 647 -1.65 -10.87 -37.55
C LYS A 647 -1.15 -10.26 -36.23
N LYS A 648 -0.04 -10.79 -35.72
CA LYS A 648 0.60 -10.31 -34.49
C LYS A 648 1.06 -8.86 -34.62
N ILE A 649 0.72 -8.03 -33.63
CA ILE A 649 1.08 -6.61 -33.54
C ILE A 649 1.88 -6.25 -32.27
N ALA A 650 1.88 -7.11 -31.25
CA ALA A 650 2.76 -6.99 -30.09
C ALA A 650 3.13 -8.35 -29.52
N ASN A 651 4.33 -8.47 -28.97
CA ASN A 651 4.81 -9.67 -28.30
C ASN A 651 4.21 -9.84 -26.91
N ALA A 652 4.32 -11.06 -26.39
CA ALA A 652 4.09 -11.31 -24.98
C ALA A 652 5.17 -10.58 -24.16
N LYS A 653 4.83 -10.20 -22.94
CA LYS A 653 5.77 -9.51 -22.06
C LYS A 653 5.54 -9.86 -20.60
N PHE A 654 6.62 -10.22 -19.92
CA PHE A 654 6.66 -10.24 -18.46
C PHE A 654 7.01 -8.83 -17.99
N LYS A 655 6.01 -8.06 -17.55
CA LYS A 655 6.22 -6.73 -16.98
C LYS A 655 6.99 -6.82 -15.67
N ARG A 656 6.71 -7.88 -14.89
CA ARG A 656 7.37 -8.14 -13.62
C ARG A 656 7.38 -9.64 -13.31
N VAL A 657 8.47 -10.13 -12.73
CA VAL A 657 8.56 -11.44 -12.06
C VAL A 657 9.34 -11.26 -10.75
N MET A 658 8.81 -11.78 -9.65
CA MET A 658 9.42 -11.72 -8.33
C MET A 658 9.42 -13.10 -7.68
N ILE A 659 10.47 -13.41 -6.91
CA ILE A 659 10.48 -14.55 -5.99
C ILE A 659 10.77 -14.03 -4.60
N ASP A 660 9.97 -14.45 -3.62
CA ASP A 660 10.05 -14.03 -2.21
C ASP A 660 10.19 -12.50 -2.09
N ASP A 661 9.25 -11.80 -2.74
CA ASP A 661 9.16 -10.34 -2.80
C ASP A 661 10.38 -9.61 -3.38
N THR A 662 11.26 -10.35 -4.04
CA THR A 662 12.44 -9.78 -4.68
C THR A 662 12.30 -9.81 -6.20
N LEU A 663 12.43 -8.64 -6.82
CA LEU A 663 12.26 -8.42 -8.27
C LEU A 663 13.37 -9.07 -9.08
N LEU A 664 13.04 -10.03 -9.94
CA LEU A 664 14.00 -10.79 -10.77
C LEU A 664 13.97 -10.44 -12.25
N GLN A 665 12.80 -10.08 -12.78
CA GLN A 665 12.58 -9.69 -14.17
C GLN A 665 11.71 -8.46 -14.24
N GLU A 666 12.01 -7.53 -15.13
CA GLU A 666 11.21 -6.34 -15.39
C GLU A 666 11.19 -6.04 -16.89
N GLU A 667 9.99 -5.77 -17.42
CA GLU A 667 9.76 -5.39 -18.83
C GLU A 667 10.39 -6.33 -19.89
N VAL A 668 10.42 -7.64 -19.61
CA VAL A 668 11.01 -8.63 -20.52
C VAL A 668 10.03 -9.02 -21.61
N GLU A 669 10.33 -8.59 -22.84
CA GLU A 669 9.57 -8.94 -24.04
C GLU A 669 9.97 -10.33 -24.56
N VAL A 670 8.97 -11.16 -24.90
CA VAL A 670 9.16 -12.55 -25.31
C VAL A 670 8.58 -12.73 -26.72
N PRO A 671 9.43 -12.73 -27.76
CA PRO A 671 8.97 -12.61 -29.15
C PRO A 671 8.33 -13.90 -29.70
N THR A 672 8.59 -15.04 -29.07
CA THR A 672 8.10 -16.37 -29.48
C THR A 672 7.82 -17.20 -28.22
N PRO A 673 6.93 -18.21 -28.28
CA PRO A 673 6.76 -19.17 -27.18
C PRO A 673 8.10 -19.75 -26.69
N THR A 674 8.20 -19.98 -25.38
CA THR A 674 9.37 -20.62 -24.78
C THR A 674 9.42 -22.10 -25.15
N ALA A 675 10.60 -22.72 -25.07
CA ALA A 675 10.76 -24.14 -25.30
C ALA A 675 9.82 -24.92 -24.35
N GLY A 676 9.23 -26.01 -24.84
CA GLY A 676 8.20 -26.77 -24.11
C GLY A 676 6.80 -26.15 -24.12
N GLY A 677 6.63 -24.88 -24.52
CA GLY A 677 5.33 -24.23 -24.66
C GLY A 677 4.52 -24.72 -25.86
N TYR A 678 3.20 -24.47 -25.86
CA TYR A 678 2.34 -24.81 -27.00
C TYR A 678 2.72 -24.07 -28.28
N GLU A 679 2.53 -24.73 -29.42
CA GLU A 679 2.77 -24.13 -30.74
C GLU A 679 1.73 -23.05 -31.08
N GLY A 680 2.16 -22.08 -31.89
CA GLY A 680 1.36 -20.93 -32.30
C GLY A 680 1.12 -19.94 -31.16
N GLU A 681 0.92 -18.67 -31.47
CA GLU A 681 0.52 -17.66 -30.47
C GLU A 681 -0.96 -17.31 -30.65
N VAL A 682 -1.63 -17.09 -29.53
CA VAL A 682 -3.06 -16.76 -29.42
C VAL A 682 -3.25 -15.69 -28.36
N ALA A 683 -4.40 -15.01 -28.33
CA ALA A 683 -4.67 -13.93 -27.39
C ALA A 683 -4.96 -14.40 -25.95
N HIS A 684 -5.43 -15.65 -25.80
CA HIS A 684 -5.79 -16.27 -24.52
C HIS A 684 -5.26 -17.70 -24.44
N GLY A 685 -4.86 -18.14 -23.24
CA GLY A 685 -4.48 -19.53 -23.01
C GLY A 685 -4.40 -19.89 -21.52
N PRO A 686 -4.24 -21.18 -21.17
CA PRO A 686 -4.31 -21.63 -19.78
C PRO A 686 -3.04 -21.31 -18.98
N LEU A 687 -3.12 -21.36 -17.66
CA LEU A 687 -1.93 -21.58 -16.83
C LEU A 687 -1.55 -23.05 -16.93
N ARG A 688 -0.25 -23.34 -17.04
CA ARG A 688 0.27 -24.70 -17.03
C ARG A 688 1.46 -24.83 -16.08
N ILE A 689 1.43 -25.83 -15.23
CA ILE A 689 2.52 -26.17 -14.31
C ILE A 689 3.18 -27.44 -14.84
N GLN A 690 4.49 -27.37 -15.07
CA GLN A 690 5.27 -28.49 -15.58
C GLN A 690 5.37 -29.58 -14.51
N GLY A 691 4.76 -30.73 -14.76
CA GLY A 691 4.63 -31.82 -13.79
C GLY A 691 5.49 -33.04 -14.09
N ASP A 692 5.96 -33.16 -15.33
CA ASP A 692 6.69 -34.33 -15.85
C ASP A 692 8.21 -34.26 -15.60
N HIS A 693 8.71 -33.20 -14.96
CA HIS A 693 10.14 -32.97 -14.67
C HIS A 693 10.54 -33.30 -13.22
N GLY A 694 9.62 -33.90 -12.46
CA GLY A 694 9.85 -34.38 -11.10
C GLY A 694 8.82 -33.86 -10.10
N PRO A 695 9.03 -34.18 -8.80
CA PRO A 695 8.15 -33.75 -7.72
C PRO A 695 8.10 -32.23 -7.59
N VAL A 696 6.90 -31.69 -7.51
CA VAL A 696 6.63 -30.27 -7.22
C VAL A 696 5.32 -30.15 -6.47
N ALA A 697 5.26 -29.17 -5.57
CA ALA A 697 4.01 -28.76 -4.93
C ALA A 697 3.78 -27.28 -5.15
N ILE A 698 2.51 -26.93 -5.39
CA ILE A 698 2.06 -25.55 -5.56
C ILE A 698 0.86 -25.28 -4.66
N ARG A 699 0.71 -24.03 -4.23
CA ARG A 699 -0.48 -23.55 -3.51
C ARG A 699 -0.64 -22.05 -3.70
N GLY A 700 -1.73 -21.50 -3.17
CA GLY A 700 -1.98 -20.06 -3.20
C GLY A 700 -2.01 -19.47 -4.61
N VAL A 701 -2.39 -20.27 -5.62
CA VAL A 701 -2.46 -19.81 -7.01
C VAL A 701 -3.59 -18.79 -7.14
N ARG A 702 -3.21 -17.55 -7.45
CA ARG A 702 -4.13 -16.42 -7.66
C ARG A 702 -3.93 -15.79 -9.01
N VAL A 703 -5.04 -15.39 -9.62
CA VAL A 703 -5.04 -14.69 -10.91
C VAL A 703 -5.96 -13.49 -10.82
N LYS A 704 -5.46 -12.32 -11.19
CA LYS A 704 -6.27 -11.12 -11.42
C LYS A 704 -6.21 -10.77 -12.90
N SER A 705 -7.34 -10.84 -13.59
CA SER A 705 -7.43 -10.40 -14.97
C SER A 705 -7.15 -8.90 -15.06
N ARG A 706 -6.34 -8.50 -16.05
CA ARG A 706 -6.05 -7.12 -16.42
C ARG A 706 -6.62 -6.78 -17.79
N GLU A 707 -7.50 -7.62 -18.31
CA GLU A 707 -8.22 -7.36 -19.55
C GLU A 707 -9.15 -6.16 -19.37
N ASN A 708 -9.28 -5.38 -20.44
CA ASN A 708 -10.14 -4.21 -20.42
C ASN A 708 -11.59 -4.63 -20.16
N VAL A 709 -12.24 -3.91 -19.26
CA VAL A 709 -13.68 -4.01 -19.06
C VAL A 709 -14.37 -3.64 -20.37
N ASP A 710 -15.44 -4.33 -20.72
CA ASP A 710 -16.21 -4.01 -21.89
C ASP A 710 -16.76 -2.56 -21.83
N GLU A 711 -16.16 -1.68 -22.64
CA GLU A 711 -16.46 -0.24 -22.76
C GLU A 711 -17.62 0.07 -23.72
N ARG A 712 -18.28 -0.95 -24.28
CA ARG A 712 -19.47 -0.74 -25.11
C ARG A 712 -20.50 0.11 -24.34
N THR A 713 -21.20 1.00 -25.02
CA THR A 713 -22.09 2.00 -24.38
C THR A 713 -23.58 1.66 -24.49
N ASP A 714 -23.92 0.51 -25.07
CA ASP A 714 -25.27 0.02 -25.29
C ASP A 714 -25.83 -0.82 -24.12
N TRP A 715 -25.17 -0.80 -22.96
CA TRP A 715 -25.67 -1.40 -21.72
C TRP A 715 -26.83 -0.61 -21.12
N VAL A 716 -27.88 -1.30 -20.70
CA VAL A 716 -29.04 -0.74 -20.01
C VAL A 716 -28.97 -1.13 -18.54
N LYS A 717 -29.07 -0.14 -17.65
CA LYS A 717 -29.17 -0.38 -16.20
C LYS A 717 -30.46 -1.12 -15.87
N LEU A 718 -30.34 -2.30 -15.28
CA LEU A 718 -31.48 -2.98 -14.65
C LEU A 718 -31.76 -2.41 -13.26
N PHE A 719 -30.70 -2.01 -12.55
CA PHE A 719 -30.77 -1.35 -11.25
C PHE A 719 -30.24 0.09 -11.34
N ASP A 720 -30.98 1.03 -10.79
CA ASP A 720 -30.68 2.46 -10.88
C ASP A 720 -29.67 2.96 -9.83
N GLY A 721 -29.35 2.13 -8.82
CA GLY A 721 -28.48 2.48 -7.70
C GLY A 721 -29.21 3.18 -6.54
N ALA A 722 -30.54 3.25 -6.56
CA ALA A 722 -31.30 4.03 -5.59
C ALA A 722 -32.55 3.32 -5.06
N THR A 723 -33.37 2.69 -5.93
CA THR A 723 -34.66 2.09 -5.52
C THR A 723 -34.90 0.71 -6.11
N LEU A 724 -35.83 -0.03 -5.51
CA LEU A 724 -36.36 -1.29 -6.05
C LEU A 724 -37.71 -1.09 -6.75
N ASP A 725 -37.98 0.11 -7.26
CA ASP A 725 -39.26 0.40 -7.90
C ASP A 725 -39.47 -0.49 -9.14
N GLY A 726 -40.64 -1.14 -9.20
CA GLY A 726 -40.99 -2.08 -10.27
C GLY A 726 -40.37 -3.48 -10.14
N TRP A 727 -39.44 -3.70 -9.21
CA TRP A 727 -38.93 -5.03 -8.91
C TRP A 727 -39.97 -5.85 -8.15
N GLN A 728 -39.95 -7.17 -8.33
CA GLN A 728 -40.92 -8.08 -7.70
C GLN A 728 -40.21 -9.04 -6.75
N ILE A 729 -40.65 -9.10 -5.50
CA ILE A 729 -40.11 -10.02 -4.49
C ILE A 729 -41.03 -11.25 -4.41
N SER A 730 -40.46 -12.45 -4.49
CA SER A 730 -41.18 -13.67 -4.13
C SER A 730 -41.04 -13.98 -2.64
N ASN A 731 -42.04 -14.67 -2.09
CA ASN A 731 -42.12 -15.03 -0.67
C ASN A 731 -42.03 -13.77 0.24
N GLU A 732 -41.78 -13.97 1.54
CA GLU A 732 -41.58 -12.88 2.52
C GLU A 732 -40.10 -12.45 2.61
N GLY A 733 -39.44 -12.30 1.46
CA GLY A 733 -38.03 -11.94 1.37
C GLY A 733 -37.70 -10.53 1.86
N LYS A 734 -36.53 -10.33 2.47
CA LYS A 734 -36.05 -9.01 2.87
C LYS A 734 -35.00 -8.49 1.88
N TRP A 735 -35.43 -7.58 1.02
CA TRP A 735 -34.60 -6.89 0.04
C TRP A 735 -34.64 -5.38 0.29
N VAL A 736 -33.47 -4.74 0.34
CA VAL A 736 -33.32 -3.32 0.60
C VAL A 736 -32.24 -2.71 -0.30
N VAL A 737 -32.27 -1.38 -0.47
CA VAL A 737 -31.14 -0.64 -1.04
C VAL A 737 -30.33 -0.01 0.08
N GLU A 738 -29.03 -0.32 0.15
CA GLU A 738 -28.10 0.26 1.11
C GLU A 738 -26.84 0.71 0.37
N ASN A 739 -26.39 1.95 0.57
CA ASN A 739 -25.17 2.50 -0.06
C ASN A 739 -25.12 2.34 -1.60
N GLY A 740 -26.28 2.38 -2.26
CA GLY A 740 -26.41 2.19 -3.70
C GLY A 740 -26.29 0.73 -4.16
N GLU A 741 -26.53 -0.23 -3.27
CA GLU A 741 -26.45 -1.66 -3.50
C GLU A 741 -27.81 -2.33 -3.24
N ILE A 742 -28.20 -3.30 -4.05
CA ILE A 742 -29.25 -4.25 -3.71
C ILE A 742 -28.71 -5.19 -2.65
N VAL A 743 -29.40 -5.34 -1.51
CA VAL A 743 -29.03 -6.28 -0.46
C VAL A 743 -30.18 -7.23 -0.15
N GLY A 744 -29.96 -8.52 -0.39
CA GLY A 744 -30.85 -9.60 0.03
C GLY A 744 -30.35 -10.25 1.32
N ARG A 745 -31.24 -10.44 2.30
CA ARG A 745 -30.95 -11.17 3.54
C ARG A 745 -32.20 -11.82 4.13
N GLY A 746 -32.05 -12.69 5.13
CA GLY A 746 -33.17 -13.36 5.81
C GLY A 746 -33.64 -14.62 5.08
N ASN A 747 -34.96 -14.88 5.11
CA ASN A 747 -35.54 -16.13 4.57
C ASN A 747 -35.41 -16.25 3.04
N ALA A 748 -35.54 -17.50 2.57
CA ALA A 748 -35.46 -17.85 1.16
C ALA A 748 -36.45 -17.07 0.29
N SER A 749 -35.95 -16.35 -0.71
CA SER A 749 -36.75 -15.49 -1.61
C SER A 749 -35.97 -15.14 -2.88
N HIS A 750 -36.64 -14.57 -3.87
CA HIS A 750 -36.00 -14.03 -5.07
C HIS A 750 -36.48 -12.61 -5.36
N LEU A 751 -35.59 -11.78 -5.91
CA LEU A 751 -35.88 -10.45 -6.40
C LEU A 751 -35.82 -10.46 -7.94
N PHE A 752 -36.98 -10.35 -8.58
CA PHE A 752 -37.15 -10.44 -10.02
C PHE A 752 -37.16 -9.06 -10.69
N SER A 753 -36.52 -8.98 -11.86
CA SER A 753 -36.49 -7.80 -12.70
C SER A 753 -37.89 -7.31 -13.06
N PRO A 754 -38.09 -5.99 -13.26
CA PRO A 754 -39.40 -5.44 -13.66
C PRO A 754 -39.97 -6.06 -14.95
N ARG A 755 -39.09 -6.44 -15.88
CA ARG A 755 -39.42 -7.09 -17.15
C ARG A 755 -39.13 -8.59 -17.11
N GLY A 756 -39.90 -9.39 -17.85
CA GLY A 756 -39.88 -10.86 -17.79
C GLY A 756 -39.82 -11.59 -19.14
N ASP A 757 -39.37 -10.90 -20.19
CA ASP A 757 -39.35 -11.37 -21.58
C ASP A 757 -37.92 -11.42 -22.17
N TYR A 758 -36.89 -11.38 -21.32
CA TYR A 758 -35.49 -11.42 -21.77
C TYR A 758 -35.20 -12.76 -22.44
N LYS A 759 -34.73 -12.70 -23.70
CA LYS A 759 -34.37 -13.86 -24.51
C LYS A 759 -32.87 -13.93 -24.75
N ASP A 760 -32.35 -13.17 -25.71
CA ASP A 760 -30.94 -13.18 -26.07
C ASP A 760 -30.25 -11.95 -25.47
N PHE A 761 -29.30 -12.14 -24.57
CA PHE A 761 -28.70 -11.05 -23.80
C PHE A 761 -27.31 -11.39 -23.25
N GLU A 762 -26.61 -10.33 -22.87
CA GLU A 762 -25.55 -10.34 -21.87
C GLU A 762 -26.05 -9.61 -20.62
N VAL A 763 -25.84 -10.16 -19.43
CA VAL A 763 -26.15 -9.51 -18.14
C VAL A 763 -24.90 -9.52 -17.26
N ARG A 764 -24.58 -8.38 -16.66
CA ARG A 764 -23.42 -8.23 -15.78
C ARG A 764 -23.78 -7.53 -14.47
N ALA A 765 -23.08 -7.87 -13.40
CA ALA A 765 -23.18 -7.21 -12.11
C ALA A 765 -21.88 -7.34 -11.32
N LYS A 766 -21.67 -6.42 -10.38
CA LYS A 766 -20.76 -6.64 -9.26
C LYS A 766 -21.52 -7.27 -8.12
N LEU A 767 -21.03 -8.40 -7.64
CA LEU A 767 -21.69 -9.21 -6.61
C LEU A 767 -20.75 -9.43 -5.41
N ARG A 768 -21.31 -9.52 -4.22
CA ARG A 768 -20.60 -9.91 -2.98
C ARG A 768 -21.49 -10.85 -2.17
N ILE A 769 -20.94 -11.97 -1.73
CA ILE A 769 -21.61 -12.98 -0.91
C ILE A 769 -20.81 -13.21 0.37
N ASN A 770 -21.49 -13.23 1.52
CA ASN A 770 -20.84 -13.42 2.81
C ASN A 770 -20.32 -14.85 3.04
N GLY A 771 -19.45 -15.02 4.03
CA GLY A 771 -19.05 -16.35 4.50
C GLY A 771 -20.24 -17.23 4.89
N GLY A 772 -20.28 -18.47 4.39
CA GLY A 772 -21.40 -19.40 4.53
C GLY A 772 -22.61 -19.06 3.65
N GLY A 773 -22.59 -17.97 2.88
CA GLY A 773 -23.69 -17.55 2.02
C GLY A 773 -23.85 -18.41 0.77
N ASN A 774 -25.11 -18.54 0.34
CA ASN A 774 -25.53 -19.17 -0.92
C ASN A 774 -26.56 -18.26 -1.61
N SER A 775 -26.48 -18.17 -2.94
CA SER A 775 -27.28 -17.31 -3.80
C SER A 775 -27.16 -17.81 -5.25
N GLY A 776 -27.84 -17.14 -6.18
CA GLY A 776 -27.84 -17.45 -7.60
C GLY A 776 -28.37 -16.27 -8.41
N LEU A 777 -27.80 -16.08 -9.60
CA LEU A 777 -28.35 -15.21 -10.64
C LEU A 777 -29.19 -16.07 -11.58
N TYR A 778 -30.50 -15.94 -11.47
CA TYR A 778 -31.47 -16.63 -12.31
C TYR A 778 -31.70 -15.84 -13.59
N PHE A 779 -31.89 -16.54 -14.69
CA PHE A 779 -32.16 -15.93 -15.98
C PHE A 779 -33.00 -16.82 -16.89
N ARG A 780 -33.77 -16.18 -17.78
CA ARG A 780 -34.89 -16.82 -18.49
C ARG A 780 -35.84 -17.56 -17.53
N THR A 781 -36.02 -17.02 -16.32
CA THR A 781 -36.84 -17.62 -15.25
C THR A 781 -38.25 -17.05 -15.24
N LYS A 782 -39.25 -17.84 -14.85
CA LYS A 782 -40.61 -17.31 -14.61
C LYS A 782 -40.73 -16.69 -13.22
N PHE A 783 -41.58 -15.68 -13.06
CA PHE A 783 -41.97 -15.21 -11.73
C PHE A 783 -42.75 -16.31 -10.99
N GLY A 784 -42.37 -16.58 -9.75
CA GLY A 784 -43.04 -17.59 -8.93
C GLY A 784 -42.44 -17.71 -7.52
N PRO A 785 -43.16 -18.38 -6.60
CA PRO A 785 -42.66 -18.65 -5.25
C PRO A 785 -41.61 -19.78 -5.25
N ASN A 786 -40.96 -19.98 -4.11
CA ASN A 786 -39.96 -21.04 -3.88
C ASN A 786 -38.75 -20.93 -4.83
N TRP A 787 -38.41 -22.01 -5.53
CA TRP A 787 -37.32 -22.12 -6.51
C TRP A 787 -37.92 -22.11 -7.92
N PRO A 788 -37.92 -20.96 -8.62
CA PRO A 788 -38.58 -20.83 -9.91
C PRO A 788 -37.85 -21.60 -11.02
N GLU A 789 -38.59 -22.03 -12.04
CA GLU A 789 -38.02 -22.71 -13.22
C GLU A 789 -37.30 -21.70 -14.12
N GLY A 790 -36.02 -21.98 -14.40
CA GLY A 790 -35.14 -21.19 -15.26
C GLY A 790 -33.69 -21.69 -15.20
N TYR A 791 -32.76 -20.95 -15.82
CA TYR A 791 -31.34 -21.19 -15.59
C TYR A 791 -30.86 -20.45 -14.35
N GLU A 792 -29.90 -21.03 -13.64
CA GLU A 792 -29.27 -20.44 -12.46
C GLU A 792 -27.75 -20.45 -12.63
N ALA A 793 -27.16 -19.26 -12.66
CA ALA A 793 -25.73 -19.06 -12.51
C ALA A 793 -25.41 -18.95 -11.01
N GLN A 794 -24.78 -19.98 -10.45
CA GLN A 794 -24.60 -20.15 -9.00
C GLN A 794 -23.75 -19.05 -8.38
N ILE A 795 -24.04 -18.66 -7.14
CA ILE A 795 -23.22 -17.74 -6.32
C ILE A 795 -23.00 -18.36 -4.93
N ASN A 796 -21.82 -18.93 -4.73
CA ASN A 796 -21.44 -19.59 -3.48
C ASN A 796 -19.91 -19.59 -3.34
N SER A 797 -19.42 -19.13 -2.18
CA SER A 797 -18.02 -19.26 -1.79
C SER A 797 -17.84 -20.43 -0.80
N THR A 798 -18.21 -20.23 0.48
CA THR A 798 -17.89 -21.16 1.58
C THR A 798 -19.10 -21.95 2.12
N HIS A 799 -20.29 -21.83 1.53
CA HIS A 799 -21.44 -22.65 1.93
C HIS A 799 -21.18 -24.14 1.70
N ALA A 800 -21.83 -25.00 2.50
CA ALA A 800 -21.61 -26.46 2.48
C ALA A 800 -22.02 -27.15 1.16
N ASP A 801 -22.86 -26.50 0.34
CA ASP A 801 -23.15 -26.97 -1.02
C ASP A 801 -21.84 -27.03 -1.84
N PRO A 802 -21.48 -28.20 -2.42
CA PRO A 802 -20.27 -28.34 -3.23
C PRO A 802 -20.30 -27.56 -4.56
N VAL A 803 -21.45 -27.07 -5.02
CA VAL A 803 -21.57 -26.29 -6.26
C VAL A 803 -21.25 -24.82 -5.99
N LYS A 804 -20.20 -24.31 -6.65
CA LYS A 804 -19.59 -23.00 -6.39
C LYS A 804 -19.90 -21.96 -7.46
N THR A 805 -19.58 -20.70 -7.16
CA THR A 805 -19.75 -19.56 -8.09
C THR A 805 -19.17 -19.85 -9.47
N GLY A 806 -19.91 -19.49 -10.51
CA GLY A 806 -19.54 -19.77 -11.91
C GLY A 806 -20.14 -21.07 -12.47
N SER A 807 -20.81 -21.87 -11.63
CA SER A 807 -21.57 -23.04 -12.12
C SER A 807 -22.85 -22.60 -12.83
N LEU A 808 -23.24 -23.36 -13.86
CA LEU A 808 -24.62 -23.38 -14.34
C LEU A 808 -25.33 -24.53 -13.60
N TYR A 809 -26.12 -24.18 -12.58
CA TYR A 809 -26.69 -25.12 -11.61
C TYR A 809 -27.54 -26.19 -12.33
N HIS A 810 -27.40 -27.46 -11.94
CA HIS A 810 -27.94 -28.67 -12.61
C HIS A 810 -27.38 -29.04 -14.01
N TYR A 811 -26.59 -28.20 -14.66
CA TYR A 811 -26.12 -28.45 -16.05
C TYR A 811 -24.59 -28.64 -16.15
N SER A 812 -23.82 -27.67 -15.64
CA SER A 812 -22.37 -27.65 -15.75
C SER A 812 -21.77 -27.12 -14.45
N LEU A 813 -21.23 -28.02 -13.63
CA LEU A 813 -20.89 -27.76 -12.24
C LEU A 813 -19.40 -27.48 -12.06
N LEU A 814 -19.10 -26.43 -11.29
CA LEU A 814 -17.77 -26.12 -10.78
C LEU A 814 -17.75 -26.30 -9.25
N LYS A 815 -16.74 -27.00 -8.74
CA LYS A 815 -16.57 -27.28 -7.30
C LYS A 815 -15.40 -26.53 -6.66
N ALA A 816 -14.53 -25.95 -7.48
CA ALA A 816 -13.44 -25.11 -7.02
C ALA A 816 -14.00 -23.80 -6.44
N GLN A 817 -13.48 -23.38 -5.30
CA GLN A 817 -13.87 -22.11 -4.69
C GLN A 817 -13.04 -20.98 -5.32
N LEU A 818 -13.53 -20.42 -6.42
CA LEU A 818 -12.79 -19.40 -7.18
C LEU A 818 -12.79 -18.01 -6.52
N ILE A 819 -13.86 -17.67 -5.80
CA ILE A 819 -14.00 -16.36 -5.18
C ILE A 819 -13.81 -16.47 -3.66
N PRO A 820 -13.08 -15.55 -3.02
CA PRO A 820 -13.12 -15.41 -1.58
C PRO A 820 -14.53 -15.03 -1.11
N GLN A 821 -14.84 -15.37 0.13
CA GLN A 821 -16.03 -14.84 0.79
C GLN A 821 -15.82 -13.34 1.07
N ASP A 822 -16.92 -12.60 1.17
CA ASP A 822 -16.93 -11.20 1.59
C ASP A 822 -16.16 -10.24 0.66
N THR A 823 -15.87 -10.62 -0.59
CA THR A 823 -15.23 -9.76 -1.60
C THR A 823 -16.16 -9.48 -2.76
N TRP A 824 -16.04 -8.31 -3.41
CA TRP A 824 -16.72 -8.08 -4.68
C TRP A 824 -16.03 -8.84 -5.81
N PHE A 825 -16.85 -9.36 -6.72
CA PHE A 825 -16.44 -9.97 -7.96
C PHE A 825 -17.36 -9.55 -9.09
N ASP A 826 -16.81 -9.43 -10.29
CA ASP A 826 -17.57 -9.18 -11.50
C ASP A 826 -18.18 -10.50 -11.97
N TYR A 827 -19.49 -10.50 -12.24
CA TYR A 827 -20.21 -11.66 -12.72
C TYR A 827 -20.95 -11.32 -14.01
N HIS A 828 -20.67 -12.06 -15.08
CA HIS A 828 -21.20 -11.80 -16.40
C HIS A 828 -21.71 -13.09 -17.04
N VAL A 829 -22.98 -13.10 -17.43
CA VAL A 829 -23.64 -14.20 -18.13
C VAL A 829 -24.03 -13.76 -19.54
N LEU A 830 -23.60 -14.52 -20.56
CA LEU A 830 -24.14 -14.46 -21.91
C LEU A 830 -25.13 -15.62 -22.07
N CYS A 831 -26.33 -15.34 -22.57
CA CYS A 831 -27.33 -16.35 -22.93
C CYS A 831 -27.88 -16.01 -24.31
N LYS A 832 -27.63 -16.87 -25.30
CA LYS A 832 -27.98 -16.61 -26.70
C LYS A 832 -28.43 -17.88 -27.42
N ASP A 833 -29.51 -17.79 -28.17
CA ASP A 833 -29.89 -18.83 -29.11
C ASP A 833 -28.95 -18.85 -30.33
N GLU A 834 -28.32 -19.99 -30.57
CA GLU A 834 -27.51 -20.34 -31.75
C GLU A 834 -28.24 -21.43 -32.57
N PRO A 835 -27.88 -21.73 -33.82
CA PRO A 835 -28.53 -22.80 -34.58
C PRO A 835 -28.56 -24.15 -33.84
N GLU A 836 -27.49 -24.49 -33.12
CA GLU A 836 -27.28 -25.77 -32.46
C GLU A 836 -27.91 -25.88 -31.06
N GLY A 837 -28.41 -24.78 -30.49
CA GLY A 837 -28.97 -24.75 -29.13
C GLY A 837 -28.91 -23.36 -28.49
N THR A 838 -29.15 -23.28 -27.19
CA THR A 838 -28.94 -22.05 -26.42
C THR A 838 -27.55 -22.07 -25.79
N ARG A 839 -26.68 -21.16 -26.24
CA ARG A 839 -25.34 -20.94 -25.71
C ARG A 839 -25.40 -20.16 -24.41
N ILE A 840 -24.74 -20.67 -23.39
CA ILE A 840 -24.60 -20.02 -22.09
C ILE A 840 -23.11 -19.94 -21.74
N GLN A 841 -22.63 -18.74 -21.43
CA GLN A 841 -21.27 -18.51 -20.94
C GLN A 841 -21.32 -17.74 -19.65
N ILE A 842 -20.54 -18.17 -18.66
CA ILE A 842 -20.43 -17.51 -17.36
C ILE A 842 -18.97 -17.08 -17.17
N ARG A 843 -18.79 -15.78 -16.93
CA ARG A 843 -17.51 -15.16 -16.62
C ARG A 843 -17.51 -14.66 -15.17
N VAL A 844 -16.41 -14.92 -14.47
CA VAL A 844 -16.13 -14.39 -13.14
C VAL A 844 -14.83 -13.59 -13.24
N ASN A 845 -14.84 -12.33 -12.81
CA ASN A 845 -13.68 -11.42 -12.91
C ASN A 845 -13.07 -11.42 -14.32
N HIS A 846 -13.95 -11.34 -15.32
CA HIS A 846 -13.66 -11.34 -16.76
C HIS A 846 -13.10 -12.64 -17.35
N VAL A 847 -12.84 -13.67 -16.55
CA VAL A 847 -12.38 -14.98 -17.02
C VAL A 847 -13.58 -15.86 -17.34
N LEU A 848 -13.58 -16.52 -18.50
CA LEU A 848 -14.58 -17.53 -18.86
C LEU A 848 -14.37 -18.78 -18.00
N VAL A 849 -15.27 -19.01 -17.04
CA VAL A 849 -15.16 -20.14 -16.10
C VAL A 849 -16.12 -21.28 -16.43
N ASN A 850 -17.14 -21.02 -17.24
CA ASN A 850 -18.10 -22.03 -17.66
C ASN A 850 -18.70 -21.70 -19.02
N GLU A 851 -18.86 -22.73 -19.83
CA GLU A 851 -19.54 -22.66 -21.11
C GLU A 851 -20.39 -23.92 -21.30
N TYR A 852 -21.66 -23.72 -21.68
CA TYR A 852 -22.62 -24.79 -21.89
C TYR A 852 -23.48 -24.51 -23.12
N LEU A 853 -23.84 -25.56 -23.85
CA LEU A 853 -24.77 -25.49 -24.97
C LEU A 853 -25.99 -26.36 -24.65
N ASP A 854 -27.11 -25.72 -24.31
CA ASP A 854 -28.38 -26.42 -24.14
C ASP A 854 -29.00 -26.72 -25.51
N LYS A 855 -28.86 -27.97 -25.96
CA LYS A 855 -29.42 -28.44 -27.24
C LYS A 855 -30.96 -28.56 -27.20
N GLU A 856 -31.57 -28.65 -26.02
CA GLU A 856 -33.01 -28.83 -25.85
C GLU A 856 -33.78 -27.51 -25.80
N ARG A 857 -33.09 -26.38 -25.58
CA ARG A 857 -33.68 -25.03 -25.43
C ARG A 857 -34.77 -24.99 -24.36
N LYS A 858 -34.48 -25.55 -23.19
CA LYS A 858 -35.43 -25.75 -22.09
C LYS A 858 -36.12 -24.46 -21.64
N HIS A 859 -35.39 -23.34 -21.67
CA HIS A 859 -35.92 -22.03 -21.27
C HIS A 859 -35.79 -21.01 -22.42
N ALA A 860 -36.93 -20.56 -22.95
CA ALA A 860 -37.00 -19.69 -24.11
C ALA A 860 -36.78 -18.20 -23.77
N ALA A 861 -37.50 -17.65 -22.80
CA ALA A 861 -37.38 -16.27 -22.33
C ALA A 861 -37.93 -16.14 -20.90
N GLY A 862 -37.55 -15.09 -20.17
CA GLY A 862 -38.00 -14.88 -18.80
C GLY A 862 -37.39 -13.66 -18.10
N HIS A 863 -37.56 -13.58 -16.79
CA HIS A 863 -36.93 -12.60 -15.92
C HIS A 863 -35.44 -12.86 -15.72
N ILE A 864 -34.75 -11.83 -15.23
CA ILE A 864 -33.52 -11.94 -14.46
C ILE A 864 -33.89 -11.86 -12.98
N ALA A 865 -33.31 -12.69 -12.10
CA ALA A 865 -33.58 -12.61 -10.67
C ALA A 865 -32.36 -12.90 -9.80
N LEU A 866 -32.27 -12.24 -8.64
CA LEU A 866 -31.29 -12.54 -7.61
C LEU A 866 -31.94 -13.39 -6.52
N GLN A 867 -31.25 -14.44 -6.09
CA GLN A 867 -31.72 -15.35 -5.05
C GLN A 867 -31.16 -14.95 -3.67
N GLN A 868 -32.02 -14.91 -2.66
CA GLN A 868 -31.64 -15.00 -1.26
C GLN A 868 -31.93 -16.43 -0.80
N HIS A 869 -30.92 -17.24 -0.51
CA HIS A 869 -31.10 -18.69 -0.38
C HIS A 869 -31.61 -19.16 0.99
N HIS A 870 -31.07 -18.63 2.09
CA HIS A 870 -31.38 -19.09 3.45
C HIS A 870 -31.06 -18.01 4.49
N GLU A 871 -31.61 -18.17 5.70
CA GLU A 871 -31.30 -17.29 6.84
C GLU A 871 -29.81 -17.37 7.19
N GLY A 872 -29.12 -16.23 7.23
CA GLY A 872 -27.66 -16.14 7.40
C GLY A 872 -26.90 -15.89 6.10
N SER A 873 -27.49 -16.13 4.93
CA SER A 873 -26.96 -15.65 3.65
C SER A 873 -27.20 -14.16 3.48
N VAL A 874 -26.23 -13.44 2.94
CA VAL A 874 -26.31 -12.02 2.59
C VAL A 874 -25.68 -11.83 1.21
N ILE A 875 -26.54 -11.63 0.20
CA ILE A 875 -26.12 -11.28 -1.15
C ILE A 875 -26.20 -9.76 -1.34
N ARG A 876 -25.15 -9.18 -1.91
CA ARG A 876 -25.11 -7.78 -2.33
C ARG A 876 -24.86 -7.70 -3.83
N ALA A 877 -25.53 -6.78 -4.51
CA ALA A 877 -25.35 -6.52 -5.93
C ALA A 877 -25.34 -5.02 -6.24
N LYS A 878 -24.45 -4.59 -7.14
CA LYS A 878 -24.42 -3.24 -7.72
C LYS A 878 -23.99 -3.33 -9.18
N ASP A 879 -24.12 -2.22 -9.90
CA ASP A 879 -23.77 -2.14 -11.33
C ASP A 879 -24.44 -3.24 -12.18
N LEU A 880 -25.70 -3.58 -11.84
CA LEU A 880 -26.47 -4.63 -12.52
C LEU A 880 -27.07 -4.07 -13.82
N GLU A 881 -26.54 -4.56 -14.94
CA GLU A 881 -26.79 -4.06 -16.28
C GLU A 881 -27.06 -5.22 -17.25
N ILE A 882 -27.86 -4.95 -18.28
CA ILE A 882 -28.20 -5.91 -19.33
C ILE A 882 -28.03 -5.29 -20.72
N ARG A 883 -27.71 -6.15 -21.68
CA ARG A 883 -27.57 -5.79 -23.08
C ARG A 883 -28.23 -6.86 -23.93
N GLU A 884 -29.31 -6.49 -24.60
CA GLU A 884 -30.06 -7.40 -25.46
C GLU A 884 -29.36 -7.58 -26.81
N LEU A 885 -29.24 -8.83 -27.24
CA LEU A 885 -28.59 -9.20 -28.49
C LEU A 885 -29.65 -9.29 -29.59
N ARG A 886 -29.38 -8.65 -30.72
CA ARG A 886 -30.25 -8.67 -31.90
C ARG A 886 -29.99 -9.87 -32.80
#